data_AF-A0A803LKY2-F1
#
_entry.id   AF-A0A803LKY2-F1
#
_cell.length_a   1.000
_cell.length_b   1.000
_cell.length_c   1.000
_cell.angle_alpha   90.00
_cell.angle_beta   90.00
_cell.angle_gamma   90.00
#
_symmetry.space_group_name_H-M   'P 1'
#
loop_
_entity.id
_entity.type
_entity.pdbx_description
1 polymer ?
#
loop_
_entity_poly.entity_id
_entity_poly.type
_entity_poly.pdbx_seq_one_letter_code
_entity_poly.pdbx_strand_id
1 'polypeptide(L)'
;MIDAIQRLGLECYFRDDIDRVLRKCSETGSDGGGGDDLHGVALRFRLLRQGGYNVQAENFRKFKDDNGRFKHELEKDTKGLMSLFEASELSIPGDQILDEASEFTRNHLKTTNEWIEDIQELAKTDVKMSQTTLKNEINQVSRWWNELRMAEVLEHARNQPEKWHMWSSVALPGPDKADLRTELTKSISFVYIIDDIFDVYGKLEELTLFTDAVNKWDYANIKGLPEYMKICLDALFDTTTEMSHKIYIKHGWNPKEFLQNAWAELCNAFLVEARWFASEHLPTTKEYLKNGVVSSGVYIVFATLFSLLGEARNIKNTNLRNNQPRIASMTGTLLRLWDDLGSAKDEDQDGYDGSFVACYMNEYQESSDESAREQVLGMISEAWKYLNEECLSQSPFSIDMKNALLNLARMIPIMYKYDDNHQLSHPPWPDKADLRTELTKSISFVYVIDDIFDVYGKLEELILFTEAANKWEYANIKGLPDYMKTCLNAPFDTTTEMSHKIYIKHGWNPKEFLQNAWAELCNAFLVEARWFASEHLPTTKEYLKNGVNATMTGTLLRLWDDLGSAKQEYQLQHTVKKIKKILRSKLSSYSQVEELIMIDAIQRLGLEHYFHDDIHDVLERHHVHCITMVEDGSNLHDVALRFRLLRQAGYNVSAEILNRFKNKDGKFSKELDRDMKGRMSLFEASQLSTPGDHIVDDAIEFCESLLKSNLMNGSGQSDEARVIRTTLHNPYHKSLPRLLRQNEVNNFEISMKNLHDCCGITDWIKEVQYLAMIDVNESQIIHREEIIQVTRWWKELCLAERLKFARNQPAKWHMWSLVILPAPNMTELRTELTKAISFIYIIDDIFDVYGSLEELTLFTEAVNRWDYTNIKGLPDCMSMCLKALYDTTDSISAKWAELCNAFLLEMRWFSLGYLPTTEEYLENGKISSGVYVVYANVFSLLGEAVNHRSTNLFNSHHSIVSSAAEILRLWDDLGTSKDENQDGYDGSFIECYMNQYKGSSAESAHECVHLMISDAWKCLNKECLSHSPISAEFKVAFLNLARMIPIMYNYDENQRLPSLEKHMKSVLHVQ
;
A
#
# COMPACT_ATOMS: atom_id res chain seq x y z
N MET A 1 19.28 19.28 -5.04
CA MET A 1 18.63 18.50 -6.11
C MET A 1 19.36 17.19 -6.38
N ILE A 2 20.63 17.18 -6.82
CA ILE A 2 21.41 15.93 -6.99
C ILE A 2 21.38 15.08 -5.71
N ASP A 3 21.61 15.71 -4.56
CA ASP A 3 21.51 15.05 -3.26
C ASP A 3 20.17 14.35 -3.03
N ALA A 4 19.05 15.03 -3.33
CA ALA A 4 17.74 14.42 -3.23
C ALA A 4 17.59 13.26 -4.22
N ILE A 5 18.03 13.41 -5.47
CA ILE A 5 17.96 12.34 -6.48
C ILE A 5 18.75 11.10 -6.02
N GLN A 6 19.95 11.27 -5.46
CA GLN A 6 20.78 10.18 -4.95
C GLN A 6 20.20 9.54 -3.68
N ARG A 7 19.75 10.35 -2.72
CA ARG A 7 19.10 9.84 -1.49
C ARG A 7 17.82 9.08 -1.76
N LEU A 8 17.16 9.38 -2.88
CA LEU A 8 15.95 8.71 -3.34
C LEU A 8 16.23 7.50 -4.23
N GLY A 9 17.49 7.16 -4.51
CA GLY A 9 17.87 6.02 -5.37
C GLY A 9 17.57 6.22 -6.86
N LEU A 10 17.18 7.43 -7.28
CA LEU A 10 16.73 7.73 -8.64
C LEU A 10 17.88 8.09 -9.60
N GLU A 11 19.11 8.05 -9.13
CA GLU A 11 20.32 8.41 -9.88
C GLU A 11 20.50 7.65 -11.19
N CYS A 12 19.98 6.42 -11.28
CA CYS A 12 20.05 5.62 -12.51
C CYS A 12 19.31 6.28 -13.69
N TYR A 13 18.26 7.07 -13.44
CA TYR A 13 17.49 7.78 -14.47
C TYR A 13 18.13 9.09 -14.92
N PHE A 14 19.05 9.65 -14.12
CA PHE A 14 19.62 10.98 -14.34
C PHE A 14 21.15 10.95 -14.44
N ARG A 15 21.76 9.79 -14.66
CA ARG A 15 23.21 9.57 -14.61
C ARG A 15 24.00 10.62 -15.41
N ASP A 16 23.66 10.81 -16.67
CA ASP A 16 24.35 11.75 -17.57
C ASP A 16 24.17 13.22 -17.15
N ASP A 17 22.98 13.56 -16.65
CA ASP A 17 22.67 14.92 -16.18
C ASP A 17 23.39 15.24 -14.86
N ILE A 18 23.44 14.27 -13.94
CA ILE A 18 24.19 14.37 -12.70
C ILE A 18 25.67 14.58 -13.01
N ASP A 19 26.25 13.74 -13.86
CA ASP A 19 27.67 13.83 -14.25
C ASP A 19 27.99 15.19 -14.89
N ARG A 20 27.12 15.70 -15.77
CA ARG A 20 27.28 17.01 -16.40
C ARG A 20 27.27 18.14 -15.38
N VAL A 21 26.37 18.08 -14.39
CA VAL A 21 26.25 19.12 -13.36
C VAL A 21 27.42 19.04 -12.38
N LEU A 22 27.80 17.85 -11.92
CA LEU A 22 28.95 17.67 -11.02
C LEU A 22 30.25 18.16 -11.68
N ARG A 23 30.43 17.92 -12.98
CA ARG A 23 31.57 18.45 -13.75
C ARG A 23 31.61 19.97 -13.71
N LYS A 24 30.49 20.63 -14.02
CA LYS A 24 30.37 22.09 -13.97
C LYS A 24 30.61 22.64 -12.56
N CYS A 25 30.15 21.93 -11.53
CA CYS A 25 30.40 22.27 -10.14
C CYS A 25 31.88 22.08 -9.74
N SER A 26 32.60 21.14 -10.33
CA SER A 26 34.04 20.97 -10.08
C SER A 26 34.86 22.10 -10.71
N GLU A 27 34.46 22.58 -11.89
CA GLU A 27 35.17 23.62 -12.66
C GLU A 27 34.98 25.04 -12.11
N THR A 28 33.88 25.31 -11.39
CA THR A 28 33.51 26.66 -10.95
C THR A 28 34.14 27.12 -9.62
N GLY A 29 34.87 26.27 -8.90
CA GLY A 29 35.54 26.64 -7.63
C GLY A 29 34.58 27.14 -6.54
N SER A 30 35.10 27.60 -5.40
CA SER A 30 34.32 28.03 -4.22
C SER A 30 33.27 29.13 -4.48
N ASP A 31 33.37 29.88 -5.58
CA ASP A 31 32.47 30.99 -5.91
C ASP A 31 31.18 30.57 -6.65
N GLY A 32 31.01 29.28 -6.95
CA GLY A 32 29.85 28.73 -7.67
C GLY A 32 28.62 28.41 -6.80
N GLY A 33 28.05 29.39 -6.10
CA GLY A 33 26.62 29.41 -5.70
C GLY A 33 26.10 28.39 -4.66
N GLY A 34 26.95 27.58 -4.03
CA GLY A 34 26.59 26.83 -2.81
C GLY A 34 26.95 27.66 -1.58
N GLY A 35 26.02 27.82 -0.63
CA GLY A 35 26.18 28.70 0.53
C GLY A 35 27.54 28.54 1.24
N ASP A 36 28.05 29.65 1.78
CA ASP A 36 29.31 29.68 2.53
C ASP A 36 29.24 28.97 3.90
N ASP A 37 28.06 28.49 4.25
CA ASP A 37 27.74 27.76 5.48
C ASP A 37 28.25 26.31 5.47
N LEU A 38 28.27 25.69 6.65
CA LEU A 38 28.82 24.35 6.84
C LEU A 38 28.08 23.30 6.01
N HIS A 39 26.74 23.40 5.97
CA HIS A 39 25.90 22.52 5.17
C HIS A 39 26.25 22.58 3.68
N GLY A 40 26.31 23.76 3.07
CA GLY A 40 26.59 23.93 1.64
C GLY A 40 27.96 23.42 1.24
N VAL A 41 28.99 23.71 2.05
CA VAL A 41 30.37 23.25 1.80
C VAL A 41 30.48 21.74 1.96
N ALA A 42 29.93 21.18 3.04
CA ALA A 42 29.97 19.74 3.29
C ALA A 42 29.19 18.94 2.25
N LEU A 43 28.00 19.43 1.88
CA LEU A 43 27.17 18.82 0.84
C LEU A 43 27.89 18.80 -0.50
N ARG A 44 28.48 19.92 -0.91
CA ARG A 44 29.22 20.02 -2.17
C ARG A 44 30.45 19.12 -2.17
N PHE A 45 31.22 19.11 -1.08
CA PHE A 45 32.36 18.23 -0.91
C PHE A 45 31.95 16.76 -1.09
N ARG A 46 30.88 16.34 -0.39
CA ARG A 46 30.35 14.98 -0.43
C ARG A 46 29.93 14.57 -1.85
N LEU A 47 29.11 15.40 -2.51
CA LEU A 47 28.60 15.11 -3.87
C LEU A 47 29.73 15.03 -4.91
N LEU A 48 30.73 15.91 -4.81
CA LEU A 48 31.87 15.90 -5.73
C LEU A 48 32.78 14.68 -5.50
N ARG A 49 33.11 14.35 -4.24
CA ARG A 49 33.88 13.14 -3.91
C ARG A 49 33.13 11.87 -4.33
N GLN A 50 31.83 11.77 -4.06
CA GLN A 50 31.01 10.63 -4.53
C GLN A 50 30.94 10.54 -6.06
N GLY A 51 30.97 11.67 -6.76
CA GLY A 51 31.08 11.73 -8.22
C GLY A 51 32.48 11.44 -8.79
N GLY A 52 33.45 11.04 -7.96
CA GLY A 52 34.81 10.71 -8.38
C GLY A 52 35.76 11.90 -8.51
N TYR A 53 35.36 13.11 -8.09
CA TYR A 53 36.22 14.29 -8.13
C TYR A 53 37.06 14.40 -6.85
N ASN A 54 38.37 14.57 -7.01
CA ASN A 54 39.28 14.77 -5.88
C ASN A 54 39.20 16.22 -5.36
N VAL A 55 38.43 16.43 -4.28
CA VAL A 55 38.28 17.72 -3.60
C VAL A 55 39.13 17.76 -2.32
N GLN A 56 39.81 18.89 -2.08
CA GLN A 56 40.65 19.12 -0.91
C GLN A 56 39.81 19.27 0.38
N ALA A 57 40.16 18.51 1.43
CA ALA A 57 39.52 18.62 2.74
C ALA A 57 39.84 19.94 3.48
N GLU A 58 40.90 20.66 3.06
CA GLU A 58 41.34 21.94 3.64
C GLU A 58 40.24 23.02 3.59
N ASN A 59 39.25 22.87 2.71
CA ASN A 59 38.08 23.75 2.64
C ASN A 59 37.26 23.80 3.95
N PHE A 60 37.38 22.80 4.82
CA PHE A 60 36.73 22.79 6.13
C PHE A 60 37.47 23.62 7.19
N ARG A 61 38.71 24.06 6.94
CA ARG A 61 39.50 24.85 7.89
C ARG A 61 38.85 26.17 8.28
N LYS A 62 38.01 26.77 7.41
CA LYS A 62 37.26 28.00 7.73
C LYS A 62 36.22 27.82 8.86
N PHE A 63 35.88 26.57 9.18
CA PHE A 63 34.98 26.19 10.26
C PHE A 63 35.72 25.84 11.56
N LYS A 64 37.04 26.01 11.60
CA LYS A 64 37.84 25.89 12.82
C LYS A 64 38.09 27.25 13.49
N ASP A 65 38.25 27.24 14.81
CA ASP A 65 38.66 28.38 15.62
C ASP A 65 40.18 28.61 15.53
N ASP A 66 40.66 29.68 16.16
CA ASP A 66 42.09 30.03 16.18
C ASP A 66 42.97 28.98 16.89
N ASN A 67 42.36 28.06 17.66
CA ASN A 67 43.04 26.94 18.30
C ASN A 67 43.08 25.67 17.43
N GLY A 68 42.52 25.73 16.21
CA GLY A 68 42.47 24.61 15.27
C GLY A 68 41.38 23.59 15.55
N ARG A 69 40.41 23.87 16.43
CA ARG A 69 39.25 23.00 16.72
C ARG A 69 38.01 23.47 15.98
N PHE A 70 37.07 22.57 15.65
CA PHE A 70 35.79 23.00 15.07
C PHE A 70 35.05 23.98 16.00
N LYS A 71 34.54 25.07 15.43
CA LYS A 71 33.95 26.16 16.22
C LYS A 71 32.73 25.66 16.99
N HIS A 72 32.66 25.98 18.28
CA HIS A 72 31.55 25.60 19.17
C HIS A 72 30.17 26.12 18.68
N GLU A 73 30.12 27.19 17.88
CA GLU A 73 28.86 27.68 17.30
C GLU A 73 28.21 26.68 16.34
N LEU A 74 29.00 25.77 15.75
CA LEU A 74 28.53 24.73 14.82
C LEU A 74 27.76 23.63 15.53
N GLU A 75 27.91 23.49 16.85
CA GLU A 75 27.19 22.51 17.66
C GLU A 75 25.66 22.67 17.58
N LYS A 76 25.20 23.88 17.27
CA LYS A 76 23.78 24.21 17.11
C LYS A 76 23.29 24.09 15.66
N ASP A 77 24.20 23.92 14.71
CA ASP A 77 23.88 23.73 13.29
C ASP A 77 23.74 22.24 13.00
N THR A 78 22.63 21.64 13.47
CA THR A 78 22.34 20.21 13.28
C THR A 78 22.48 19.78 11.81
N LYS A 79 21.98 20.62 10.90
CA LYS A 79 22.01 20.34 9.46
C LYS A 79 23.43 20.38 8.89
N GLY A 80 24.24 21.35 9.32
CA GLY A 80 25.66 21.43 9.03
C GLY A 80 26.46 20.28 9.63
N LEU A 81 26.21 19.90 10.88
CA LEU A 81 26.84 18.77 11.56
C LEU A 81 26.54 17.44 10.86
N MET A 82 25.29 17.18 10.48
CA MET A 82 24.93 15.97 9.72
C MET A 82 25.64 15.93 8.36
N SER A 83 25.70 17.06 7.68
CA SER A 83 26.36 17.14 6.36
C SER A 83 27.88 16.99 6.49
N LEU A 84 28.48 17.55 7.54
CA LEU A 84 29.90 17.43 7.85
C LEU A 84 30.26 15.99 8.25
N PHE A 85 29.39 15.33 9.02
CA PHE A 85 29.52 13.92 9.36
C PHE A 85 29.56 13.07 8.09
N GLU A 86 28.56 13.17 7.23
CA GLU A 86 28.51 12.42 5.96
C GLU A 86 29.71 12.74 5.03
N ALA A 87 30.20 13.98 5.04
CA ALA A 87 31.40 14.36 4.30
C ALA A 87 32.67 13.74 4.89
N SER A 88 32.75 13.62 6.22
CA SER A 88 33.90 13.04 6.92
C SER A 88 34.08 11.54 6.66
N GLU A 89 32.99 10.82 6.40
CA GLU A 89 33.01 9.39 6.04
C GLU A 89 33.63 9.13 4.64
N LEU A 90 33.94 10.19 3.87
CA LEU A 90 34.64 10.13 2.60
C LEU A 90 36.15 10.46 2.71
N SER A 91 36.69 10.39 3.94
CA SER A 91 38.12 10.56 4.23
C SER A 91 38.98 9.56 3.44
N ILE A 92 40.14 10.05 2.98
CA ILE A 92 41.22 9.25 2.38
C ILE A 92 42.50 9.46 3.21
N PRO A 93 43.55 8.61 3.07
CA PRO A 93 44.78 8.77 3.83
C PRO A 93 45.37 10.19 3.68
N GLY A 94 45.53 10.91 4.80
CA GLY A 94 46.02 12.29 4.84
C GLY A 94 44.96 13.37 5.13
N ASP A 95 43.67 13.04 5.09
CA ASP A 95 42.57 13.99 5.40
C ASP A 95 42.37 14.18 6.94
N GLN A 96 43.41 14.65 7.66
CA GLN A 96 43.36 14.82 9.13
C GLN A 96 42.18 15.66 9.62
N ILE A 97 41.78 16.69 8.85
CA ILE A 97 40.64 17.55 9.18
C ILE A 97 39.31 16.78 9.14
N LEU A 98 39.17 15.77 8.28
CA LEU A 98 37.96 14.94 8.23
C LEU A 98 37.91 13.93 9.38
N ASP A 99 39.07 13.41 9.78
CA ASP A 99 39.15 12.53 10.97
C ASP A 99 38.69 13.29 12.23
N GLU A 100 39.18 14.52 12.41
CA GLU A 100 38.70 15.41 13.48
C GLU A 100 37.22 15.80 13.32
N ALA A 101 36.73 15.95 12.09
CA ALA A 101 35.33 16.26 11.82
C ALA A 101 34.40 15.10 12.18
N SER A 102 34.81 13.86 11.91
CA SER A 102 34.05 12.66 12.29
C SER A 102 33.96 12.54 13.81
N GLU A 103 35.07 12.74 14.53
CA GLU A 103 35.05 12.73 16.00
C GLU A 103 34.18 13.85 16.58
N PHE A 104 34.33 15.08 16.09
CA PHE A 104 33.52 16.23 16.50
C PHE A 104 32.03 15.98 16.26
N THR A 105 31.64 15.55 15.07
CA THR A 105 30.23 15.35 14.74
C THR A 105 29.60 14.15 15.47
N ARG A 106 30.33 13.05 15.68
CA ARG A 106 29.84 11.89 16.47
C ARG A 106 29.57 12.23 17.93
N ASN A 107 30.35 13.14 18.51
CA ASN A 107 30.15 13.59 19.90
C ASN A 107 28.89 14.47 20.04
N HIS A 108 28.53 15.22 18.99
CA HIS A 108 27.46 16.22 19.04
C HIS A 108 26.15 15.80 18.36
N LEU A 109 26.16 14.77 17.50
CA LEU A 109 24.96 14.22 16.85
C LEU A 109 24.21 13.15 17.69
N LYS A 110 24.68 12.82 18.90
CA LYS A 110 24.05 11.83 19.81
C LYS A 110 22.61 12.19 20.29
N THR A 111 22.01 13.31 19.87
CA THR A 111 20.74 13.83 20.42
C THR A 111 19.71 14.35 19.40
N THR A 112 19.69 13.89 18.14
CA THR A 112 18.71 14.39 17.16
C THR A 112 18.01 13.27 16.39
N ASN A 113 16.71 13.11 16.68
CA ASN A 113 15.84 12.04 16.15
C ASN A 113 14.60 12.64 15.46
N GLU A 114 14.83 13.48 14.45
CA GLU A 114 13.80 13.93 13.50
C GLU A 114 14.40 13.77 12.09
N TRP A 115 13.57 13.52 11.06
CA TRP A 115 13.91 13.34 9.63
C TRP A 115 14.03 11.91 9.07
N ILE A 116 13.59 10.88 9.79
CA ILE A 116 13.50 9.51 9.25
C ILE A 116 12.17 9.24 8.51
N GLU A 117 11.08 9.91 8.87
CA GLU A 117 9.73 9.57 8.38
C GLU A 117 9.48 9.98 6.91
N ASP A 118 9.96 11.17 6.50
CA ASP A 118 9.80 11.68 5.12
C ASP A 118 10.58 10.86 4.08
N ILE A 119 11.74 10.31 4.49
CA ILE A 119 12.59 9.48 3.62
C ILE A 119 12.05 8.05 3.56
N GLN A 120 11.46 7.55 4.66
CA GLN A 120 10.83 6.24 4.71
C GLN A 120 9.59 6.13 3.81
N GLU A 121 8.81 7.20 3.62
CA GLU A 121 7.61 7.17 2.78
C GLU A 121 7.95 7.06 1.29
N LEU A 122 9.03 7.70 0.82
CA LEU A 122 9.48 7.58 -0.57
C LEU A 122 10.27 6.29 -0.83
N ALA A 123 11.09 5.84 0.13
CA ALA A 123 11.78 4.54 0.06
C ALA A 123 10.78 3.37 -0.04
N LYS A 124 9.63 3.46 0.64
CA LYS A 124 8.53 2.49 0.48
C LYS A 124 7.96 2.46 -0.94
N THR A 125 8.02 3.56 -1.68
CA THR A 125 7.49 3.68 -3.04
C THR A 125 8.46 3.12 -4.10
N ASP A 126 9.77 3.37 -3.95
CA ASP A 126 10.81 2.77 -4.81
C ASP A 126 10.95 1.26 -4.57
N VAL A 127 10.86 0.84 -3.29
CA VAL A 127 10.76 -0.58 -2.92
C VAL A 127 9.52 -1.22 -3.56
N LYS A 128 8.36 -0.57 -3.54
CA LYS A 128 7.15 -1.06 -4.23
C LYS A 128 7.33 -1.22 -5.75
N MET A 129 8.08 -0.32 -6.40
CA MET A 129 8.38 -0.42 -7.84
C MET A 129 9.38 -1.53 -8.19
N SER A 130 10.38 -1.77 -7.33
CA SER A 130 11.41 -2.81 -7.54
C SER A 130 11.01 -4.19 -6.99
N GLN A 131 9.99 -4.26 -6.12
CA GLN A 131 9.54 -5.48 -5.43
C GLN A 131 9.11 -6.58 -6.39
N THR A 132 8.41 -6.27 -7.49
CA THR A 132 7.96 -7.28 -8.45
C THR A 132 9.13 -7.93 -9.18
N THR A 133 10.14 -7.14 -9.58
CA THR A 133 11.35 -7.63 -10.25
C THR A 133 12.19 -8.48 -9.29
N LEU A 134 12.44 -7.99 -8.08
CA LEU A 134 13.15 -8.73 -7.03
C LEU A 134 12.42 -10.01 -6.62
N LYS A 135 11.08 -10.00 -6.53
CA LYS A 135 10.28 -11.19 -6.24
C LYS A 135 10.39 -12.23 -7.35
N ASN A 136 10.40 -11.80 -8.62
CA ASN A 136 10.62 -12.69 -9.76
C ASN A 136 12.04 -13.26 -9.80
N GLU A 137 13.05 -12.47 -9.44
CA GLU A 137 14.45 -12.90 -9.33
C GLU A 137 14.62 -13.92 -8.20
N ILE A 138 14.09 -13.64 -7.00
CA ILE A 138 14.08 -14.60 -5.88
C ILE A 138 13.40 -15.89 -6.30
N ASN A 139 12.24 -15.84 -6.95
CA ASN A 139 11.57 -17.04 -7.45
C ASN A 139 12.40 -17.82 -8.48
N GLN A 140 13.27 -17.16 -9.25
CA GLN A 140 14.21 -17.84 -10.17
C GLN A 140 15.36 -18.48 -9.40
N VAL A 141 15.96 -17.75 -8.47
CA VAL A 141 17.04 -18.24 -7.59
C VAL A 141 16.55 -19.42 -6.76
N SER A 142 15.40 -19.32 -6.10
CA SER A 142 14.84 -20.40 -5.27
C SER A 142 14.50 -21.63 -6.11
N ARG A 143 14.01 -21.47 -7.35
CA ARG A 143 13.78 -22.61 -8.26
C ARG A 143 15.08 -23.30 -8.63
N TRP A 144 16.07 -22.53 -9.09
CA TRP A 144 17.41 -23.06 -9.39
C TRP A 144 18.01 -23.77 -8.18
N TRP A 145 17.94 -23.15 -7.00
CA TRP A 145 18.47 -23.71 -5.76
C TRP A 145 17.78 -25.04 -5.37
N ASN A 146 16.46 -25.10 -5.48
CA ASN A 146 15.69 -26.32 -5.21
C ASN A 146 15.99 -27.44 -6.21
N GLU A 147 16.23 -27.11 -7.49
CA GLU A 147 16.61 -28.09 -8.52
C GLU A 147 17.96 -28.77 -8.22
N LEU A 148 18.88 -28.07 -7.56
CA LEU A 148 20.15 -28.65 -7.12
C LEU A 148 19.98 -29.63 -5.94
N ARG A 149 18.85 -29.57 -5.21
CA ARG A 149 18.54 -30.41 -4.03
C ARG A 149 19.62 -30.40 -2.95
N MET A 150 20.45 -29.36 -2.90
CA MET A 150 21.58 -29.24 -1.97
C MET A 150 21.13 -29.20 -0.51
N ALA A 151 20.00 -28.56 -0.22
CA ALA A 151 19.43 -28.48 1.13
C ALA A 151 18.98 -29.84 1.68
N GLU A 152 18.66 -30.81 0.81
CA GLU A 152 18.31 -32.18 1.22
C GLU A 152 19.55 -33.02 1.54
N VAL A 153 20.72 -32.59 1.04
CA VAL A 153 21.99 -33.32 1.11
C VAL A 153 22.90 -32.76 2.22
N LEU A 154 22.75 -31.47 2.54
CA LEU A 154 23.48 -30.75 3.57
C LEU A 154 22.50 -30.15 4.60
N GLU A 155 21.89 -30.99 5.44
CA GLU A 155 20.82 -30.62 6.38
C GLU A 155 21.19 -29.56 7.44
N HIS A 156 22.45 -29.49 7.85
CA HIS A 156 23.06 -28.51 8.77
C HIS A 156 23.77 -27.34 8.06
N ALA A 157 23.80 -27.28 6.72
CA ALA A 157 24.36 -26.11 6.03
C ALA A 157 23.31 -25.00 5.97
N ARG A 158 23.77 -23.74 5.95
CA ARG A 158 22.92 -22.57 5.79
C ARG A 158 22.14 -22.71 4.48
N ASN A 159 20.81 -22.59 4.56
CA ASN A 159 19.90 -22.63 3.40
C ASN A 159 19.12 -21.31 3.31
N GLN A 160 19.76 -20.26 2.80
CA GLN A 160 19.24 -18.90 2.87
C GLN A 160 19.34 -18.17 1.51
N PRO A 161 18.69 -18.68 0.44
CA PRO A 161 18.77 -18.10 -0.90
C PRO A 161 18.32 -16.63 -0.97
N GLU A 162 17.40 -16.21 -0.12
CA GLU A 162 16.98 -14.81 0.00
C GLU A 162 18.10 -13.92 0.56
N LYS A 163 18.82 -14.41 1.60
CA LYS A 163 19.97 -13.71 2.19
C LYS A 163 21.11 -13.58 1.19
N TRP A 164 21.40 -14.64 0.46
CA TRP A 164 22.45 -14.66 -0.58
C TRP A 164 22.11 -13.74 -1.75
N HIS A 165 20.84 -13.70 -2.17
CA HIS A 165 20.40 -12.81 -3.24
C HIS A 165 20.50 -11.33 -2.86
N MET A 166 20.37 -11.00 -1.58
CA MET A 166 20.48 -9.61 -1.12
C MET A 166 21.84 -8.99 -1.43
N TRP A 167 22.93 -9.77 -1.32
CA TRP A 167 24.28 -9.32 -1.70
C TRP A 167 24.33 -8.86 -3.16
N SER A 168 23.75 -9.65 -4.06
CA SER A 168 23.67 -9.31 -5.48
C SER A 168 22.81 -8.09 -5.76
N SER A 169 21.69 -7.96 -5.03
CA SER A 169 20.75 -6.84 -5.13
C SER A 169 21.37 -5.50 -4.74
N VAL A 170 22.20 -5.49 -3.70
CA VAL A 170 22.92 -4.28 -3.28
C VAL A 170 24.12 -4.00 -4.18
N ALA A 171 24.85 -5.04 -4.61
CA ALA A 171 26.01 -4.89 -5.50
C ALA A 171 25.62 -4.28 -6.86
N LEU A 172 24.47 -4.69 -7.43
CA LEU A 172 24.06 -4.30 -8.78
C LEU A 172 22.68 -3.64 -8.76
N PRO A 173 22.59 -2.37 -8.28
CA PRO A 173 21.32 -1.64 -8.24
C PRO A 173 20.86 -1.25 -9.66
N GLY A 174 19.54 -1.28 -9.88
CA GLY A 174 18.91 -0.90 -11.14
C GLY A 174 18.15 -2.05 -11.85
N PRO A 175 17.02 -1.77 -12.52
CA PRO A 175 16.18 -2.80 -13.11
C PRO A 175 16.83 -3.53 -14.30
N ASP A 176 17.80 -2.93 -14.98
CA ASP A 176 18.50 -3.48 -16.15
C ASP A 176 19.56 -4.55 -15.81
N LYS A 177 19.83 -4.77 -14.50
CA LYS A 177 20.87 -5.68 -14.01
C LYS A 177 20.33 -7.02 -13.47
N ALA A 178 19.03 -7.29 -13.62
CA ALA A 178 18.34 -8.48 -13.09
C ALA A 178 19.05 -9.82 -13.40
N ASP A 179 19.42 -10.03 -14.66
CA ASP A 179 20.12 -11.26 -15.08
C ASP A 179 21.49 -11.40 -14.40
N LEU A 180 22.21 -10.27 -14.24
CA LEU A 180 23.52 -10.27 -13.60
C LEU A 180 23.39 -10.59 -12.10
N ARG A 181 22.35 -10.09 -11.43
CA ARG A 181 22.08 -10.41 -10.02
C ARG A 181 21.77 -11.88 -9.82
N THR A 182 20.97 -12.47 -10.70
CA THR A 182 20.62 -13.89 -10.63
C THR A 182 21.87 -14.76 -10.76
N GLU A 183 22.74 -14.47 -11.74
CA GLU A 183 23.99 -15.23 -11.92
C GLU A 183 25.00 -14.98 -10.78
N LEU A 184 25.15 -13.75 -10.30
CA LEU A 184 26.02 -13.43 -9.16
C LEU A 184 25.58 -14.16 -7.89
N THR A 185 24.26 -14.26 -7.67
CA THR A 185 23.68 -14.95 -6.51
C THR A 185 24.13 -16.40 -6.45
N LYS A 186 24.21 -17.09 -7.60
CA LYS A 186 24.65 -18.49 -7.66
C LYS A 186 26.07 -18.66 -7.12
N SER A 187 27.00 -17.79 -7.52
CA SER A 187 28.37 -17.82 -6.97
C SER A 187 28.38 -17.57 -5.46
N ILE A 188 27.58 -16.61 -4.98
CA ILE A 188 27.50 -16.31 -3.54
C ILE A 188 26.92 -17.49 -2.76
N SER A 189 25.90 -18.17 -3.29
CA SER A 189 25.33 -19.37 -2.68
C SER A 189 26.38 -20.47 -2.49
N PHE A 190 27.23 -20.70 -3.49
CA PHE A 190 28.32 -21.69 -3.36
C PHE A 190 29.42 -21.26 -2.39
N VAL A 191 29.68 -19.95 -2.22
CA VAL A 191 30.62 -19.48 -1.18
C VAL A 191 30.15 -19.95 0.20
N TYR A 192 28.90 -19.64 0.57
CA TYR A 192 28.33 -20.02 1.87
C TYR A 192 28.28 -21.54 2.07
N ILE A 193 27.90 -22.29 1.05
CA ILE A 193 27.75 -23.73 1.16
C ILE A 193 29.09 -24.45 1.27
N ILE A 194 30.11 -23.96 0.55
CA ILE A 194 31.46 -24.53 0.65
C ILE A 194 32.06 -24.15 2.00
N ASP A 195 31.88 -22.92 2.48
CA ASP A 195 32.25 -22.49 3.83
C ASP A 195 31.68 -23.46 4.90
N ASP A 196 30.36 -23.73 4.86
CA ASP A 196 29.72 -24.67 5.77
C ASP A 196 30.27 -26.10 5.66
N ILE A 197 30.63 -26.54 4.45
CA ILE A 197 31.26 -27.86 4.26
C ILE A 197 32.61 -27.90 4.98
N PHE A 198 33.38 -26.82 4.94
CA PHE A 198 34.70 -26.76 5.59
C PHE A 198 34.61 -26.61 7.11
N ASP A 199 33.61 -25.89 7.60
CA ASP A 199 33.50 -25.58 9.03
C ASP A 199 32.68 -26.62 9.81
N VAL A 200 31.60 -27.16 9.22
CA VAL A 200 30.61 -27.99 9.94
C VAL A 200 30.69 -29.48 9.56
N TYR A 201 30.96 -29.80 8.29
CA TYR A 201 30.79 -31.18 7.80
C TYR A 201 32.08 -31.97 7.60
N GLY A 202 33.06 -31.35 6.97
CA GLY A 202 34.14 -32.05 6.32
C GLY A 202 35.22 -32.46 7.31
N LYS A 203 35.66 -33.71 7.21
CA LYS A 203 36.92 -34.12 7.86
C LYS A 203 38.10 -33.58 7.07
N LEU A 204 39.21 -33.28 7.75
CA LEU A 204 40.39 -32.69 7.11
C LEU A 204 40.89 -33.49 5.89
N GLU A 205 40.84 -34.82 5.94
CA GLU A 205 41.19 -35.67 4.80
C GLU A 205 40.19 -35.52 3.64
N GLU A 206 38.90 -35.43 3.92
CA GLU A 206 37.83 -35.24 2.92
C GLU A 206 37.92 -33.85 2.29
N LEU A 207 38.16 -32.80 3.09
CA LEU A 207 38.38 -31.43 2.63
C LEU A 207 39.62 -31.30 1.75
N THR A 208 40.68 -32.05 2.06
CA THR A 208 41.86 -32.11 1.19
C THR A 208 41.52 -32.71 -0.17
N LEU A 209 40.73 -33.81 -0.20
CA LEU A 209 40.28 -34.42 -1.45
C LEU A 209 39.32 -33.51 -2.24
N PHE A 210 38.43 -32.79 -1.55
CA PHE A 210 37.52 -31.81 -2.14
C PHE A 210 38.29 -30.65 -2.78
N THR A 211 39.28 -30.11 -2.06
CA THR A 211 40.13 -29.02 -2.55
C THR A 211 40.94 -29.47 -3.77
N ASP A 212 41.48 -30.70 -3.74
CA ASP A 212 42.17 -31.31 -4.88
C ASP A 212 41.26 -31.48 -6.11
N ALA A 213 39.99 -31.81 -5.91
CA ALA A 213 38.99 -31.89 -6.97
C ALA A 213 38.74 -30.52 -7.62
N VAL A 214 38.57 -29.46 -6.82
CA VAL A 214 38.38 -28.09 -7.31
C VAL A 214 39.64 -27.61 -8.05
N ASN A 215 40.83 -27.85 -7.49
CA ASN A 215 42.12 -27.48 -8.11
C ASN A 215 42.32 -28.15 -9.49
N LYS A 216 41.88 -29.40 -9.66
CA LYS A 216 41.95 -30.12 -10.95
C LYS A 216 40.73 -29.85 -11.84
N TRP A 217 39.67 -29.30 -11.27
CA TRP A 217 38.33 -29.22 -11.84
C TRP A 217 37.79 -30.58 -12.33
N ASP A 218 38.14 -31.65 -11.61
CA ASP A 218 37.77 -33.04 -11.89
C ASP A 218 37.95 -33.88 -10.61
N TYR A 219 36.95 -34.71 -10.30
CA TYR A 219 37.01 -35.65 -9.19
C TYR A 219 36.82 -37.12 -9.59
N ALA A 220 36.65 -37.45 -10.89
CA ALA A 220 36.32 -38.80 -11.35
C ALA A 220 37.34 -39.87 -10.91
N ASN A 221 38.60 -39.48 -10.72
CA ASN A 221 39.69 -40.36 -10.29
C ASN A 221 40.01 -40.25 -8.78
N ILE A 222 39.28 -39.44 -8.02
CA ILE A 222 39.48 -39.23 -6.58
C ILE A 222 38.64 -40.24 -5.81
N LYS A 223 39.30 -41.21 -5.18
CA LYS A 223 38.64 -42.23 -4.34
C LYS A 223 38.47 -41.69 -2.92
N GLY A 224 37.31 -41.96 -2.31
CA GLY A 224 37.05 -41.64 -0.90
C GLY A 224 36.32 -40.32 -0.65
N LEU A 225 35.93 -39.59 -1.70
CA LEU A 225 35.10 -38.39 -1.54
C LEU A 225 33.66 -38.78 -1.14
N PRO A 226 33.08 -38.18 -0.08
CA PRO A 226 31.70 -38.40 0.32
C PRO A 226 30.70 -38.03 -0.80
N GLU A 227 29.53 -38.65 -0.78
CA GLU A 227 28.52 -38.44 -1.83
C GLU A 227 27.99 -36.99 -1.86
N TYR A 228 27.76 -36.38 -0.68
CA TYR A 228 27.31 -35.00 -0.58
C TYR A 228 28.30 -34.01 -1.20
N MET A 229 29.60 -34.25 -1.04
CA MET A 229 30.68 -33.45 -1.62
C MET A 229 30.72 -33.57 -3.15
N LYS A 230 30.46 -34.77 -3.70
CA LYS A 230 30.38 -34.96 -5.17
C LYS A 230 29.21 -34.19 -5.76
N ILE A 231 28.04 -34.26 -5.11
CA ILE A 231 26.84 -33.51 -5.53
C ILE A 231 27.14 -31.99 -5.53
N CYS A 232 27.83 -31.50 -4.49
CA CYS A 232 28.28 -30.11 -4.43
C CYS A 232 29.24 -29.76 -5.60
N LEU A 233 30.23 -30.60 -5.88
CA LEU A 233 31.18 -30.40 -6.98
C LEU A 233 30.52 -30.41 -8.35
N ASP A 234 29.61 -31.35 -8.61
CA ASP A 234 28.84 -31.40 -9.85
C ASP A 234 28.05 -30.10 -10.05
N ALA A 235 27.31 -29.68 -9.02
CA ALA A 235 26.52 -28.45 -9.05
C ALA A 235 27.40 -27.21 -9.29
N LEU A 236 28.57 -27.13 -8.64
CA LEU A 236 29.54 -26.04 -8.81
C LEU A 236 30.12 -26.02 -10.23
N PHE A 237 30.53 -27.17 -10.76
CA PHE A 237 31.17 -27.31 -12.06
C PHE A 237 30.20 -27.01 -13.21
N ASP A 238 28.97 -27.51 -13.11
CA ASP A 238 27.91 -27.27 -14.08
C ASP A 238 27.49 -25.81 -14.08
N THR A 239 27.22 -25.24 -12.90
CA THR A 239 26.83 -23.83 -12.78
C THR A 239 27.90 -22.89 -13.32
N THR A 240 29.17 -23.13 -12.97
CA THR A 240 30.30 -22.32 -13.47
C THR A 240 30.48 -22.47 -14.97
N THR A 241 30.25 -23.66 -15.53
CA THR A 241 30.33 -23.91 -16.98
C THR A 241 29.20 -23.22 -17.73
N GLU A 242 27.96 -23.30 -17.23
CA GLU A 242 26.78 -22.63 -17.79
C GLU A 242 26.97 -21.11 -17.79
N MET A 243 27.39 -20.54 -16.64
CA MET A 243 27.66 -19.12 -16.50
C MET A 243 28.76 -18.67 -17.47
N SER A 244 29.84 -19.44 -17.58
CA SER A 244 30.94 -19.15 -18.50
C SER A 244 30.48 -19.14 -19.96
N HIS A 245 29.59 -20.04 -20.34
CA HIS A 245 29.00 -20.09 -21.67
C HIS A 245 28.11 -18.86 -21.94
N LYS A 246 27.26 -18.46 -20.98
CA LYS A 246 26.45 -17.23 -21.08
C LYS A 246 27.32 -15.99 -21.26
N ILE A 247 28.39 -15.88 -20.47
CA ILE A 247 29.35 -14.77 -20.53
C ILE A 247 30.09 -14.78 -21.88
N TYR A 248 30.50 -15.95 -22.38
CA TYR A 248 31.14 -16.06 -23.69
C TYR A 248 30.23 -15.60 -24.83
N ILE A 249 28.95 -15.98 -24.82
CA ILE A 249 27.98 -15.51 -25.82
C ILE A 249 27.84 -13.99 -25.77
N LYS A 250 27.72 -13.41 -24.58
CA LYS A 250 27.49 -11.97 -24.39
C LYS A 250 28.74 -11.12 -24.68
N HIS A 251 29.89 -11.58 -24.19
CA HIS A 251 31.13 -10.80 -24.13
C HIS A 251 32.25 -11.35 -25.03
N GLY A 252 32.08 -12.47 -25.71
CA GLY A 252 33.09 -13.06 -26.61
C GLY A 252 34.36 -13.54 -25.90
N TRP A 253 34.36 -13.53 -24.56
CA TRP A 253 35.47 -14.00 -23.72
C TRP A 253 34.94 -15.08 -22.78
N ASN A 254 35.65 -16.21 -22.72
CA ASN A 254 35.26 -17.34 -21.88
C ASN A 254 35.96 -17.21 -20.51
N PRO A 255 35.22 -16.94 -19.42
CA PRO A 255 35.80 -16.73 -18.09
C PRO A 255 36.14 -18.04 -17.37
N LYS A 256 35.89 -19.21 -17.97
CA LYS A 256 35.94 -20.51 -17.27
C LYS A 256 37.22 -20.70 -16.46
N GLU A 257 38.39 -20.62 -17.09
CA GLU A 257 39.68 -20.79 -16.41
C GLU A 257 39.89 -19.76 -15.29
N PHE A 258 39.39 -18.53 -15.48
CA PHE A 258 39.52 -17.47 -14.48
C PHE A 258 38.65 -17.74 -13.24
N LEU A 259 37.40 -18.17 -13.43
CA LEU A 259 36.51 -18.55 -12.33
C LEU A 259 36.99 -19.83 -11.62
N GLN A 260 37.53 -20.79 -12.37
CA GLN A 260 38.12 -22.02 -11.82
C GLN A 260 39.27 -21.71 -10.87
N ASN A 261 40.18 -20.82 -11.28
CA ASN A 261 41.30 -20.39 -10.43
C ASN A 261 40.82 -19.65 -9.17
N ALA A 262 39.80 -18.80 -9.28
CA ALA A 262 39.25 -18.10 -8.12
C ALA A 262 38.57 -19.06 -7.11
N TRP A 263 37.85 -20.08 -7.58
CA TRP A 263 37.30 -21.13 -6.73
C TRP A 263 38.39 -21.98 -6.06
N ALA A 264 39.45 -22.30 -6.79
CA ALA A 264 40.62 -22.98 -6.26
C ALA A 264 41.30 -22.14 -5.15
N GLU A 265 41.52 -20.84 -5.38
CA GLU A 265 42.09 -19.94 -4.37
C GLU A 265 41.24 -19.92 -3.08
N LEU A 266 39.91 -19.85 -3.20
CA LEU A 266 38.99 -19.87 -2.06
C LEU A 266 39.08 -21.20 -1.28
N CYS A 267 38.96 -22.35 -1.96
CA CYS A 267 39.01 -23.65 -1.29
C CYS A 267 40.37 -23.93 -0.65
N ASN A 268 41.48 -23.48 -1.28
CA ASN A 268 42.79 -23.58 -0.67
C ASN A 268 42.92 -22.71 0.60
N ALA A 269 42.29 -21.53 0.62
CA ALA A 269 42.26 -20.67 1.80
C ALA A 269 41.45 -21.30 2.95
N PHE A 270 40.25 -21.85 2.66
CA PHE A 270 39.48 -22.61 3.65
C PHE A 270 40.25 -23.83 4.17
N LEU A 271 40.98 -24.55 3.31
CA LEU A 271 41.80 -25.69 3.73
C LEU A 271 42.94 -25.27 4.68
N VAL A 272 43.48 -24.05 4.51
CA VAL A 272 44.49 -23.50 5.45
C VAL A 272 43.86 -23.26 6.82
N GLU A 273 42.65 -22.68 6.87
CA GLU A 273 41.89 -22.48 8.11
C GLU A 273 41.56 -23.80 8.81
N ALA A 274 41.02 -24.78 8.07
CA ALA A 274 40.74 -26.11 8.59
C ALA A 274 42.00 -26.81 9.15
N ARG A 275 43.18 -26.57 8.55
CA ARG A 275 44.47 -27.09 9.07
C ARG A 275 44.90 -26.39 10.36
N TRP A 276 44.71 -25.07 10.47
CA TRP A 276 44.97 -24.35 11.70
C TRP A 276 44.10 -24.89 12.83
N PHE A 277 42.81 -25.07 12.57
CA PHE A 277 41.87 -25.62 13.53
C PHE A 277 42.24 -27.06 13.95
N ALA A 278 42.44 -27.96 12.98
CA ALA A 278 42.80 -29.36 13.26
C ALA A 278 44.14 -29.55 13.99
N SER A 279 45.02 -28.54 13.97
CA SER A 279 46.32 -28.56 14.65
C SER A 279 46.36 -27.74 15.94
N GLU A 280 45.23 -27.13 16.35
CA GLU A 280 45.13 -26.18 17.47
C GLU A 280 46.17 -25.05 17.39
N HIS A 281 46.60 -24.69 16.17
CA HIS A 281 47.62 -23.69 15.93
C HIS A 281 46.99 -22.35 15.58
N LEU A 282 47.12 -21.36 16.46
CA LEU A 282 46.74 -19.98 16.16
C LEU A 282 47.83 -19.30 15.30
N PRO A 283 47.51 -18.86 14.06
CA PRO A 283 48.44 -18.10 13.23
C PRO A 283 48.72 -16.71 13.82
N THR A 284 49.76 -16.04 13.31
CA THR A 284 49.97 -14.60 13.61
C THR A 284 48.84 -13.76 13.00
N THR A 285 48.54 -12.59 13.56
CA THR A 285 47.51 -11.66 13.04
C THR A 285 47.71 -11.33 11.56
N LYS A 286 48.97 -11.22 11.12
CA LYS A 286 49.33 -10.98 9.71
C LYS A 286 49.06 -12.19 8.82
N GLU A 287 49.35 -13.40 9.28
CA GLU A 287 49.10 -14.63 8.53
C GLU A 287 47.60 -14.93 8.45
N TYR A 288 46.89 -14.77 9.56
CA TYR A 288 45.44 -14.89 9.64
C TYR A 288 44.78 -13.94 8.64
N LEU A 289 45.02 -12.63 8.74
CA LEU A 289 44.34 -11.66 7.88
C LEU A 289 44.67 -11.88 6.41
N LYS A 290 45.90 -12.28 6.07
CA LYS A 290 46.27 -12.57 4.69
C LYS A 290 45.45 -13.72 4.10
N ASN A 291 45.22 -14.79 4.87
CA ASN A 291 44.36 -15.89 4.44
C ASN A 291 42.88 -15.50 4.50
N GLY A 292 42.48 -14.87 5.60
CA GLY A 292 41.13 -14.41 5.93
C GLY A 292 40.51 -13.51 4.85
N VAL A 293 41.29 -12.63 4.23
CA VAL A 293 40.80 -11.81 3.10
C VAL A 293 40.45 -12.70 1.90
N VAL A 294 41.15 -13.81 1.69
CA VAL A 294 40.85 -14.76 0.60
C VAL A 294 39.65 -15.63 0.91
N SER A 295 39.64 -16.24 2.09
CA SER A 295 38.54 -17.07 2.60
C SER A 295 37.24 -16.29 2.84
N SER A 296 37.28 -14.95 2.90
CA SER A 296 36.07 -14.11 2.92
C SER A 296 35.13 -14.29 1.71
N GLY A 297 35.58 -14.97 0.65
CA GLY A 297 34.81 -15.17 -0.58
C GLY A 297 34.71 -13.94 -1.50
N VAL A 298 35.21 -12.77 -1.08
CA VAL A 298 35.11 -11.54 -1.88
C VAL A 298 35.84 -11.65 -3.23
N TYR A 299 36.91 -12.45 -3.33
CA TYR A 299 37.63 -12.60 -4.60
C TYR A 299 36.86 -13.38 -5.67
N ILE A 300 36.13 -14.42 -5.29
CA ILE A 300 35.27 -15.12 -6.27
C ILE A 300 34.10 -14.23 -6.68
N VAL A 301 33.53 -13.47 -5.74
CA VAL A 301 32.51 -12.44 -6.04
C VAL A 301 33.05 -11.39 -7.01
N PHE A 302 34.29 -10.90 -6.78
CA PHE A 302 35.00 -10.02 -7.70
C PHE A 302 35.19 -10.68 -9.08
N ALA A 303 35.66 -11.92 -9.15
CA ALA A 303 35.93 -12.61 -10.40
C ALA A 303 34.64 -12.83 -11.22
N THR A 304 33.55 -13.16 -10.54
CA THR A 304 32.21 -13.28 -11.13
C THR A 304 31.70 -11.93 -11.65
N LEU A 305 31.75 -10.87 -10.84
CA LEU A 305 31.36 -9.52 -11.25
C LEU A 305 32.18 -9.01 -12.44
N PHE A 306 33.49 -9.18 -12.39
CA PHE A 306 34.43 -8.83 -13.46
C PHE A 306 34.04 -9.48 -14.79
N SER A 307 33.64 -10.75 -14.73
CA SER A 307 33.25 -11.54 -15.88
C SER A 307 31.86 -11.16 -16.40
N LEU A 308 30.89 -10.97 -15.50
CA LEU A 308 29.51 -10.57 -15.82
C LEU A 308 29.43 -9.17 -16.46
N LEU A 309 30.24 -8.23 -15.98
CA LEU A 309 30.32 -6.86 -16.50
C LEU A 309 31.20 -6.74 -17.76
N GLY A 310 31.97 -7.78 -18.11
CA GLY A 310 32.78 -7.80 -19.32
C GLY A 310 34.06 -6.95 -19.24
N GLU A 311 34.57 -6.69 -18.04
CA GLU A 311 35.75 -5.86 -17.77
C GLU A 311 37.01 -6.36 -18.51
N ALA A 312 37.09 -7.67 -18.78
CA ALA A 312 38.16 -8.32 -19.53
C ALA A 312 38.44 -7.67 -20.90
N ARG A 313 37.43 -7.05 -21.54
CA ARG A 313 37.59 -6.35 -22.82
C ARG A 313 38.36 -5.03 -22.71
N ASN A 314 38.32 -4.39 -21.53
CA ASN A 314 38.83 -3.05 -21.31
C ASN A 314 40.26 -3.05 -20.76
N ILE A 315 40.73 -4.18 -20.22
CA ILE A 315 42.03 -4.29 -19.56
C ILE A 315 43.06 -4.87 -20.52
N LYS A 316 44.02 -4.03 -20.94
CA LYS A 316 45.11 -4.41 -21.87
C LYS A 316 46.23 -5.23 -21.22
N ASN A 317 46.23 -5.39 -19.89
CA ASN A 317 47.36 -5.94 -19.14
C ASN A 317 46.99 -7.26 -18.44
N THR A 318 47.72 -8.33 -18.75
CA THR A 318 47.46 -9.70 -18.30
C THR A 318 47.84 -9.97 -16.83
N ASN A 319 48.55 -9.05 -16.16
CA ASN A 319 49.01 -9.23 -14.78
C ASN A 319 47.90 -9.07 -13.72
N LEU A 320 46.78 -8.41 -14.04
CA LEU A 320 45.58 -8.34 -13.17
C LEU A 320 44.88 -9.71 -13.05
N ARG A 321 45.22 -10.67 -13.91
CA ARG A 321 44.68 -12.03 -13.91
C ARG A 321 45.21 -12.89 -12.75
N ASN A 322 46.34 -12.49 -12.16
CA ASN A 322 47.08 -13.29 -11.16
C ASN A 322 47.29 -12.56 -9.82
N ASN A 323 46.95 -11.28 -9.72
CA ASN A 323 47.09 -10.49 -8.49
C ASN A 323 45.74 -9.93 -8.06
N GLN A 324 45.47 -10.08 -6.77
CA GLN A 324 44.29 -9.57 -6.08
C GLN A 324 44.24 -8.03 -6.14
N PRO A 325 43.24 -7.41 -6.78
CA PRO A 325 43.15 -5.96 -6.88
C PRO A 325 42.93 -5.34 -5.50
N ARG A 326 43.55 -4.17 -5.27
CA ARG A 326 43.47 -3.46 -3.98
C ARG A 326 42.04 -3.17 -3.55
N ILE A 327 41.16 -2.77 -4.49
CA ILE A 327 39.72 -2.57 -4.21
C ILE A 327 39.03 -3.83 -3.67
N ALA A 328 39.29 -5.01 -4.26
CA ALA A 328 38.73 -6.28 -3.79
C ALA A 328 39.36 -6.73 -2.47
N SER A 329 40.67 -6.48 -2.29
CA SER A 329 41.38 -6.75 -1.04
C SER A 329 40.87 -5.91 0.12
N MET A 330 40.56 -4.62 -0.09
CA MET A 330 39.97 -3.77 0.95
C MET A 330 38.54 -4.20 1.27
N THR A 331 37.71 -4.54 0.28
CA THR A 331 36.37 -5.11 0.52
C THR A 331 36.45 -6.44 1.29
N GLY A 332 37.41 -7.33 0.97
CA GLY A 332 37.64 -8.58 1.70
C GLY A 332 38.17 -8.36 3.12
N THR A 333 39.03 -7.35 3.32
CA THR A 333 39.51 -6.95 4.65
C THR A 333 38.36 -6.44 5.51
N LEU A 334 37.49 -5.59 4.94
CA LEU A 334 36.29 -5.14 5.62
C LEU A 334 35.39 -6.32 5.98
N LEU A 335 35.17 -7.28 5.08
CA LEU A 335 34.28 -8.41 5.34
C LEU A 335 34.82 -9.25 6.49
N ARG A 336 36.07 -9.67 6.39
CA ARG A 336 36.72 -10.52 7.40
C ARG A 336 36.75 -9.84 8.76
N LEU A 337 37.14 -8.58 8.85
CA LEU A 337 37.21 -7.87 10.14
C LEU A 337 35.85 -7.61 10.77
N TRP A 338 34.80 -7.40 9.98
CA TRP A 338 33.43 -7.25 10.52
C TRP A 338 32.85 -8.59 10.97
N ASP A 339 33.12 -9.65 10.22
CA ASP A 339 32.77 -11.03 10.57
C ASP A 339 33.43 -11.43 11.90
N ASP A 340 34.75 -11.21 12.03
CA ASP A 340 35.54 -11.48 13.24
C ASP A 340 35.14 -10.64 14.47
N LEU A 341 34.41 -9.53 14.28
CA LEU A 341 33.87 -8.72 15.40
C LEU A 341 32.58 -9.32 15.99
N GLY A 342 31.86 -10.12 15.21
CA GLY A 342 30.71 -10.88 15.66
C GLY A 342 31.12 -11.99 16.61
N SER A 343 30.37 -12.26 17.68
CA SER A 343 30.65 -13.47 18.46
C SER A 343 30.11 -14.69 17.71
N ALA A 344 30.94 -15.70 17.54
CA ALA A 344 30.66 -16.98 16.90
C ALA A 344 29.63 -17.88 17.62
N LYS A 345 28.48 -17.35 18.03
CA LYS A 345 27.41 -18.09 18.71
C LYS A 345 26.24 -18.50 17.81
N ASP A 346 26.12 -17.92 16.61
CA ASP A 346 24.99 -18.17 15.69
C ASP A 346 25.27 -19.25 14.64
N GLU A 347 26.44 -19.90 14.64
CA GLU A 347 26.80 -20.90 13.64
C GLU A 347 26.74 -22.36 14.14
N ASP A 348 26.22 -22.63 15.35
CA ASP A 348 26.36 -23.93 16.04
C ASP A 348 27.85 -24.40 16.15
N GLN A 349 28.80 -23.48 15.99
CA GLN A 349 30.25 -23.76 15.92
C GLN A 349 30.94 -23.77 17.30
N ASP A 350 30.19 -23.69 18.42
CA ASP A 350 30.70 -23.73 19.81
C ASP A 350 31.94 -22.84 20.09
N GLY A 351 32.14 -21.76 19.32
CA GLY A 351 33.26 -20.82 19.47
C GLY A 351 34.64 -21.41 19.13
N TYR A 352 34.69 -22.40 18.25
CA TYR A 352 35.90 -23.10 17.84
C TYR A 352 36.55 -22.57 16.55
N ASP A 353 35.91 -21.65 15.83
CA ASP A 353 36.50 -20.90 14.73
C ASP A 353 37.46 -19.82 15.25
N GLY A 354 38.70 -19.81 14.76
CA GLY A 354 39.66 -18.78 15.17
C GLY A 354 39.27 -17.42 14.59
N SER A 355 39.16 -16.37 15.40
CA SER A 355 38.91 -15.00 14.92
C SER A 355 40.17 -14.14 14.90
N PHE A 356 40.16 -13.03 14.15
CA PHE A 356 41.26 -12.05 14.20
C PHE A 356 41.47 -11.51 15.63
N VAL A 357 40.39 -11.31 16.40
CA VAL A 357 40.45 -10.87 17.80
C VAL A 357 41.19 -11.91 18.65
N ALA A 358 40.88 -13.21 18.48
CA ALA A 358 41.57 -14.29 19.19
C ALA A 358 43.07 -14.35 18.82
N CYS A 359 43.41 -14.20 17.54
CA CYS A 359 44.80 -14.15 17.09
C CYS A 359 45.55 -12.94 17.67
N TYR A 360 44.89 -11.77 17.73
CA TYR A 360 45.48 -10.55 18.31
C TYR A 360 45.74 -10.69 19.80
N MET A 361 44.78 -11.23 20.55
CA MET A 361 44.94 -11.47 21.99
C MET A 361 46.03 -12.51 22.29
N ASN A 362 46.20 -13.51 21.42
CA ASN A 362 47.27 -14.50 21.56
C ASN A 362 48.66 -13.91 21.26
N GLU A 363 48.78 -13.07 20.22
CA GLU A 363 50.04 -12.42 19.84
C GLU A 363 50.44 -11.30 20.82
N TYR A 364 49.46 -10.60 21.40
CA TYR A 364 49.64 -9.50 22.35
C TYR A 364 48.96 -9.81 23.70
N GLN A 365 49.55 -10.73 24.45
CA GLN A 365 49.02 -11.31 25.70
C GLN A 365 48.64 -10.32 26.82
N GLU A 366 49.05 -9.05 26.73
CA GLU A 366 48.68 -7.98 27.68
C GLU A 366 47.42 -7.18 27.25
N SER A 367 46.84 -7.47 26.07
CA SER A 367 45.70 -6.74 25.52
C SER A 367 44.37 -7.25 26.08
N SER A 368 43.47 -6.34 26.46
CA SER A 368 42.08 -6.69 26.78
C SER A 368 41.27 -6.96 25.51
N ASP A 369 40.16 -7.68 25.62
CA ASP A 369 39.18 -7.85 24.54
C ASP A 369 38.72 -6.50 23.97
N GLU A 370 38.47 -5.52 24.84
CA GLU A 370 38.09 -4.16 24.46
C GLU A 370 39.18 -3.46 23.62
N SER A 371 40.45 -3.58 24.00
CA SER A 371 41.56 -3.01 23.24
C SER A 371 41.79 -3.71 21.91
N ALA A 372 41.58 -5.03 21.84
CA ALA A 372 41.66 -5.80 20.60
C ALA A 372 40.53 -5.41 19.64
N ARG A 373 39.30 -5.23 20.14
CA ARG A 373 38.15 -4.74 19.36
C ARG A 373 38.34 -3.31 18.87
N GLU A 374 38.87 -2.40 19.70
CA GLU A 374 39.23 -1.04 19.28
C GLU A 374 40.26 -1.04 18.14
N GLN A 375 41.27 -1.91 18.23
CA GLN A 375 42.25 -2.08 17.16
C GLN A 375 41.61 -2.56 15.85
N VAL A 376 40.68 -3.52 15.91
CA VAL A 376 39.94 -3.99 14.73
C VAL A 376 39.08 -2.87 14.13
N LEU A 377 38.40 -2.06 14.96
CA LEU A 377 37.65 -0.89 14.50
C LEU A 377 38.55 0.16 13.82
N GLY A 378 39.76 0.36 14.35
CA GLY A 378 40.77 1.21 13.70
C GLY A 378 41.20 0.66 12.34
N MET A 379 41.39 -0.65 12.22
CA MET A 379 41.72 -1.31 10.95
C MET A 379 40.58 -1.23 9.92
N ILE A 380 39.33 -1.36 10.37
CA ILE A 380 38.13 -1.15 9.54
C ILE A 380 38.10 0.30 9.01
N SER A 381 38.38 1.29 9.87
CA SER A 381 38.45 2.69 9.47
C SER A 381 39.53 2.94 8.39
N GLU A 382 40.72 2.38 8.58
CA GLU A 382 41.80 2.49 7.60
C GLU A 382 41.47 1.76 6.28
N ALA A 383 40.86 0.57 6.33
CA ALA A 383 40.42 -0.15 5.14
C ALA A 383 39.38 0.65 4.34
N TRP A 384 38.46 1.36 5.00
CA TRP A 384 37.52 2.29 4.37
C TRP A 384 38.22 3.46 3.66
N LYS A 385 39.23 4.08 4.29
CA LYS A 385 40.02 5.16 3.69
C LYS A 385 40.72 4.70 2.41
N TYR A 386 41.33 3.51 2.43
CA TYR A 386 41.98 2.94 1.26
C TYR A 386 40.98 2.52 0.17
N LEU A 387 39.81 2.00 0.55
CA LEU A 387 38.74 1.71 -0.40
C LEU A 387 38.22 3.00 -1.08
N ASN A 388 38.03 4.07 -0.30
CA ASN A 388 37.66 5.40 -0.82
C ASN A 388 38.73 5.93 -1.79
N GLU A 389 40.01 5.81 -1.45
CA GLU A 389 41.13 6.18 -2.34
C GLU A 389 41.05 5.43 -3.68
N GLU A 390 40.84 4.11 -3.66
CA GLU A 390 40.72 3.30 -4.88
C GLU A 390 39.50 3.69 -5.74
N CYS A 391 38.36 3.97 -5.11
CA CYS A 391 37.16 4.46 -5.79
C CYS A 391 37.41 5.79 -6.51
N LEU A 392 38.15 6.71 -5.87
CA LEU A 392 38.51 8.03 -6.39
C LEU A 392 39.68 8.01 -7.38
N SER A 393 40.49 6.96 -7.38
CA SER A 393 41.68 6.85 -8.24
C SER A 393 41.33 6.58 -9.71
N GLN A 394 42.26 6.91 -10.61
CA GLN A 394 42.23 6.44 -12.01
C GLN A 394 42.55 4.94 -12.07
N SER A 395 41.55 4.12 -11.74
CA SER A 395 41.64 2.66 -11.74
C SER A 395 41.19 2.06 -13.08
N PRO A 396 41.71 0.87 -13.47
CA PRO A 396 41.37 0.21 -14.73
C PRO A 396 39.95 -0.37 -14.77
N PHE A 397 39.22 -0.36 -13.65
CA PHE A 397 37.86 -0.88 -13.55
C PHE A 397 36.81 0.18 -13.91
N SER A 398 35.71 -0.25 -14.52
CA SER A 398 34.56 0.62 -14.76
C SER A 398 33.94 1.16 -13.48
N ILE A 399 33.17 2.25 -13.61
CA ILE A 399 32.40 2.85 -12.52
C ILE A 399 31.38 1.83 -11.96
N ASP A 400 30.73 1.05 -12.83
CA ASP A 400 29.79 0.00 -12.41
C ASP A 400 30.48 -1.06 -11.52
N MET A 401 31.72 -1.46 -11.86
CA MET A 401 32.50 -2.42 -11.07
C MET A 401 32.94 -1.85 -9.71
N LYS A 402 33.43 -0.60 -9.69
CA LYS A 402 33.81 0.08 -8.43
C LYS A 402 32.62 0.27 -7.50
N ASN A 403 31.48 0.71 -8.05
CA ASN A 403 30.25 0.88 -7.30
C ASN A 403 29.73 -0.44 -6.75
N ALA A 404 29.83 -1.54 -7.51
CA ALA A 404 29.43 -2.85 -7.02
C ALA A 404 30.23 -3.30 -5.80
N LEU A 405 31.56 -3.17 -5.83
CA LEU A 405 32.42 -3.52 -4.69
C LEU A 405 32.25 -2.56 -3.50
N LEU A 406 32.02 -1.27 -3.77
CA LEU A 406 31.71 -0.28 -2.74
C LEU A 406 30.36 -0.57 -2.06
N ASN A 407 29.35 -0.96 -2.83
CA ASN A 407 28.04 -1.31 -2.31
C ASN A 407 28.08 -2.63 -1.52
N LEU A 408 28.86 -3.62 -1.97
CA LEU A 408 29.18 -4.81 -1.16
C LEU A 408 29.83 -4.40 0.16
N ALA A 409 30.83 -3.50 0.13
CA ALA A 409 31.49 -3.02 1.33
C ALA A 409 30.52 -2.31 2.31
N ARG A 410 29.57 -1.55 1.79
CA ARG A 410 28.50 -0.90 2.60
C ARG A 410 27.53 -1.90 3.21
N MET A 411 27.34 -3.06 2.57
CA MET A 411 26.45 -4.11 3.04
C MET A 411 27.09 -4.98 4.13
N ILE A 412 28.41 -5.09 4.19
CA ILE A 412 29.13 -5.87 5.22
C ILE A 412 28.69 -5.56 6.66
N PRO A 413 28.72 -4.30 7.15
CA PRO A 413 28.27 -4.02 8.52
C PRO A 413 26.78 -4.30 8.71
N ILE A 414 25.96 -4.33 7.66
CA ILE A 414 24.55 -4.70 7.78
C ILE A 414 24.42 -6.22 7.95
N MET A 415 25.30 -6.98 7.29
CA MET A 415 25.27 -8.44 7.27
C MET A 415 25.97 -9.09 8.46
N TYR A 416 26.86 -8.35 9.14
CA TYR A 416 27.74 -8.86 10.19
C TYR A 416 27.78 -7.98 11.46
N LYS A 417 26.94 -6.94 11.58
CA LYS A 417 26.82 -6.21 12.86
C LYS A 417 25.89 -6.98 13.78
N TYR A 418 26.38 -7.26 14.97
CA TYR A 418 25.62 -7.88 16.04
C TYR A 418 25.21 -6.82 17.07
N ASP A 419 24.02 -6.94 17.65
CA ASP A 419 23.64 -6.13 18.80
C ASP A 419 24.33 -6.64 20.09
N ASP A 420 24.15 -5.93 21.21
CA ASP A 420 24.74 -6.30 22.51
C ASP A 420 24.27 -7.69 23.02
N ASN A 421 23.27 -8.31 22.35
CA ASN A 421 22.78 -9.66 22.63
C ASN A 421 23.36 -10.71 21.68
N HIS A 422 24.32 -10.33 20.83
CA HIS A 422 24.97 -11.20 19.85
C HIS A 422 24.02 -11.78 18.79
N GLN A 423 22.97 -11.04 18.41
CA GLN A 423 22.11 -11.38 17.28
C GLN A 423 22.41 -10.50 16.07
N LEU A 424 22.43 -11.09 14.86
CA LEU A 424 22.57 -10.37 13.59
C LEU A 424 21.55 -9.22 13.51
N SER A 425 22.03 -7.98 13.33
CA SER A 425 21.16 -6.86 13.01
C SER A 425 20.54 -7.11 11.64
N HIS A 426 19.23 -7.33 11.57
CA HIS A 426 18.54 -7.63 10.31
C HIS A 426 18.77 -6.53 9.25
N PRO A 427 18.89 -6.88 7.96
CA PRO A 427 19.10 -5.89 6.90
C PRO A 427 17.92 -4.90 6.77
N PRO A 428 18.14 -3.68 6.21
CA PRO A 428 17.13 -2.65 6.09
C PRO A 428 16.17 -2.97 4.94
N TRP A 429 15.36 -4.00 5.13
CA TRP A 429 13.99 -3.94 4.62
C TRP A 429 13.23 -2.94 5.50
N PRO A 430 12.25 -2.18 4.96
CA PRO A 430 11.50 -1.21 5.74
C PRO A 430 11.00 -1.87 7.01
N ASP A 431 11.49 -1.31 8.12
CA ASP A 431 11.48 -1.84 9.47
C ASP A 431 10.10 -2.39 9.85
N LYS A 432 9.99 -3.71 9.70
CA LYS A 432 8.93 -4.58 10.23
C LYS A 432 9.45 -5.32 11.49
N ALA A 433 10.67 -5.04 11.96
CA ALA A 433 11.41 -5.93 12.86
C ALA A 433 11.12 -5.74 14.36
N ASP A 434 10.88 -4.53 14.86
CA ASP A 434 10.53 -4.34 16.28
C ASP A 434 9.14 -4.92 16.60
N LEU A 435 8.25 -4.73 15.63
CA LEU A 435 7.14 -5.60 15.27
C LEU A 435 7.25 -7.06 15.74
N ARG A 436 8.07 -7.72 14.92
CA ARG A 436 8.19 -9.15 14.75
C ARG A 436 8.99 -9.77 15.88
N THR A 437 9.99 -9.09 16.44
CA THR A 437 10.83 -9.62 17.52
C THR A 437 10.06 -9.71 18.83
N GLU A 438 9.30 -8.67 19.17
CA GLU A 438 8.44 -8.68 20.36
C GLU A 438 7.19 -9.56 20.16
N LEU A 439 6.67 -9.64 18.92
CA LEU A 439 5.71 -10.68 18.54
C LEU A 439 6.31 -12.08 18.72
N THR A 440 7.55 -12.35 18.27
CA THR A 440 8.27 -13.65 18.37
C THR A 440 8.44 -14.12 19.82
N LYS A 441 8.69 -13.20 20.75
CA LYS A 441 8.65 -13.50 22.19
C LYS A 441 7.25 -13.90 22.65
N SER A 442 6.22 -13.19 22.18
CA SER A 442 4.82 -13.57 22.41
C SER A 442 4.50 -14.94 21.79
N ILE A 443 5.02 -15.27 20.60
CA ILE A 443 4.86 -16.60 19.96
C ILE A 443 5.37 -17.71 20.87
N SER A 444 6.52 -17.51 21.49
CA SER A 444 7.14 -18.51 22.39
C SER A 444 6.24 -18.82 23.60
N PHE A 445 5.45 -17.85 24.08
CA PHE A 445 4.48 -18.07 25.14
C PHE A 445 3.18 -18.73 24.67
N VAL A 446 2.81 -18.60 23.40
CA VAL A 446 1.69 -19.36 22.81
C VAL A 446 1.99 -20.86 22.88
N TYR A 447 3.21 -21.29 22.53
CA TYR A 447 3.65 -22.69 22.66
C TYR A 447 3.61 -23.18 24.10
N VAL A 448 4.03 -22.35 25.06
CA VAL A 448 3.99 -22.70 26.49
C VAL A 448 2.56 -22.86 26.98
N ILE A 449 1.62 -22.04 26.50
CA ILE A 449 0.19 -22.18 26.82
C ILE A 449 -0.38 -23.45 26.17
N ASP A 450 -0.08 -23.70 24.90
CA ASP A 450 -0.49 -24.89 24.16
C ASP A 450 -0.03 -26.18 24.89
N ASP A 451 1.26 -26.27 25.23
CA ASP A 451 1.83 -27.40 25.98
C ASP A 451 1.17 -27.62 27.36
N ILE A 452 0.74 -26.55 28.04
CA ILE A 452 0.02 -26.67 29.32
C ILE A 452 -1.36 -27.27 29.11
N PHE A 453 -2.07 -26.86 28.06
CA PHE A 453 -3.40 -27.35 27.72
C PHE A 453 -3.36 -28.78 27.16
N ASP A 454 -2.30 -29.16 26.45
CA ASP A 454 -2.13 -30.47 25.82
C ASP A 454 -1.52 -31.54 26.75
N VAL A 455 -0.56 -31.17 27.61
CA VAL A 455 0.29 -32.17 28.31
C VAL A 455 0.04 -32.24 29.82
N TYR A 456 -0.36 -31.14 30.48
CA TYR A 456 -0.25 -31.05 31.95
C TYR A 456 -1.53 -30.66 32.71
N GLY A 457 -2.52 -30.03 32.07
CA GLY A 457 -3.67 -29.45 32.77
C GLY A 457 -4.84 -30.41 33.03
N LYS A 458 -5.23 -30.59 34.30
CA LYS A 458 -6.60 -31.05 34.59
C LYS A 458 -7.58 -29.96 34.18
N LEU A 459 -8.74 -30.32 33.62
CA LEU A 459 -9.74 -29.35 33.15
C LEU A 459 -10.10 -28.27 34.20
N GLU A 460 -10.16 -28.65 35.48
CA GLU A 460 -10.41 -27.73 36.61
C GLU A 460 -9.29 -26.70 36.80
N GLU A 461 -8.03 -27.08 36.55
CA GLU A 461 -6.86 -26.19 36.61
C GLU A 461 -6.78 -25.28 35.38
N LEU A 462 -7.15 -25.79 34.19
CA LEU A 462 -7.22 -25.01 32.95
C LEU A 462 -8.33 -23.95 32.99
N ILE A 463 -9.49 -24.25 33.61
CA ILE A 463 -10.54 -23.25 33.85
C ILE A 463 -10.01 -22.11 34.72
N LEU A 464 -9.30 -22.43 35.81
CA LEU A 464 -8.70 -21.43 36.70
C LEU A 464 -7.59 -20.62 35.99
N PHE A 465 -6.82 -21.24 35.11
CA PHE A 465 -5.79 -20.59 34.28
C PHE A 465 -6.42 -19.57 33.32
N THR A 466 -7.46 -19.97 32.59
CA THR A 466 -8.18 -19.08 31.66
C THR A 466 -8.90 -17.96 32.41
N GLU A 467 -9.46 -18.20 33.60
CA GLU A 467 -10.01 -17.14 34.45
C GLU A 467 -8.95 -16.11 34.88
N ALA A 468 -7.73 -16.57 35.18
CA ALA A 468 -6.60 -15.72 35.53
C ALA A 468 -6.17 -14.82 34.36
N ALA A 469 -6.08 -15.39 33.16
CA ALA A 469 -5.76 -14.65 31.93
C ALA A 469 -6.84 -13.62 31.60
N ASN A 470 -8.13 -13.99 31.67
CA ASN A 470 -9.25 -13.08 31.43
C ASN A 470 -9.31 -11.90 32.41
N LYS A 471 -8.94 -12.11 33.68
CA LYS A 471 -8.93 -11.05 34.72
C LYS A 471 -7.62 -10.26 34.76
N TRP A 472 -6.62 -10.72 34.02
CA TRP A 472 -5.23 -10.27 34.13
C TRP A 472 -4.70 -10.26 35.57
N GLU A 473 -5.10 -11.25 36.39
CA GLU A 473 -4.73 -11.37 37.81
C GLU A 473 -4.58 -12.86 38.21
N TYR A 474 -3.37 -13.29 38.58
CA TYR A 474 -3.10 -14.70 38.91
C TYR A 474 -2.63 -14.92 40.36
N ALA A 475 -2.16 -13.87 41.05
CA ALA A 475 -1.52 -13.99 42.38
C ALA A 475 -2.49 -14.48 43.49
N ASN A 476 -3.78 -14.16 43.36
CA ASN A 476 -4.80 -14.43 44.38
C ASN A 476 -5.74 -15.59 44.04
N ILE A 477 -5.53 -16.28 42.91
CA ILE A 477 -6.43 -17.38 42.48
C ILE A 477 -6.14 -18.64 43.29
N LYS A 478 -7.09 -18.97 44.17
CA LYS A 478 -7.00 -20.09 45.12
C LYS A 478 -7.20 -21.41 44.37
N GLY A 479 -6.19 -22.29 44.42
CA GLY A 479 -6.22 -23.59 43.75
C GLY A 479 -5.47 -23.66 42.42
N LEU A 480 -5.04 -22.53 41.86
CA LEU A 480 -4.17 -22.51 40.67
C LEU A 480 -2.74 -22.93 41.08
N PRO A 481 -2.15 -23.98 40.49
CA PRO A 481 -0.80 -24.43 40.81
C PRO A 481 0.27 -23.36 40.53
N ASP A 482 1.36 -23.39 41.29
CA ASP A 482 2.41 -22.36 41.20
C ASP A 482 3.17 -22.37 39.86
N TYR A 483 3.26 -23.52 39.18
CA TYR A 483 3.84 -23.59 37.84
C TYR A 483 2.97 -22.86 36.81
N MET A 484 1.64 -23.02 36.87
CA MET A 484 0.68 -22.31 36.02
C MET A 484 0.67 -20.80 36.27
N LYS A 485 0.82 -20.37 37.53
CA LYS A 485 1.02 -18.95 37.87
C LYS A 485 2.30 -18.37 37.26
N THR A 486 3.37 -19.16 37.26
CA THR A 486 4.65 -18.78 36.66
C THR A 486 4.52 -18.62 35.15
N CYS A 487 3.73 -19.48 34.49
CA CYS A 487 3.47 -19.39 33.05
C CYS A 487 2.62 -18.17 32.65
N LEU A 488 1.75 -17.65 33.52
CA LEU A 488 1.00 -16.41 33.27
C LEU A 488 1.85 -15.15 33.46
N ASN A 489 2.91 -15.23 34.26
CA ASN A 489 3.78 -14.09 34.56
C ASN A 489 4.51 -13.56 33.32
N ALA A 490 5.03 -14.48 32.52
CA ALA A 490 5.84 -14.15 31.37
C ALA A 490 5.07 -13.43 30.22
N PRO A 491 3.85 -13.85 29.82
CA PRO A 491 3.02 -13.06 28.90
C PRO A 491 2.56 -11.74 29.52
N PHE A 492 2.40 -11.63 30.84
CA PHE A 492 2.03 -10.38 31.51
C PHE A 492 3.14 -9.33 31.47
N ASP A 493 4.37 -9.76 31.75
CA ASP A 493 5.56 -8.92 31.71
C ASP A 493 5.90 -8.53 30.27
N THR A 494 5.88 -9.49 29.35
CA THR A 494 6.12 -9.26 27.91
C THR A 494 5.11 -8.27 27.33
N THR A 495 3.82 -8.43 27.65
CA THR A 495 2.77 -7.49 27.24
C THR A 495 3.06 -6.08 27.76
N THR A 496 3.51 -5.94 29.00
CA THR A 496 3.80 -4.64 29.61
C THR A 496 5.05 -3.99 29.00
N GLU A 497 6.12 -4.75 28.79
CA GLU A 497 7.37 -4.31 28.18
C GLU A 497 7.17 -3.91 26.71
N MET A 498 6.52 -4.77 25.93
CA MET A 498 6.21 -4.54 24.51
C MET A 498 5.34 -3.29 24.36
N SER A 499 4.35 -3.12 25.23
CA SER A 499 3.47 -1.95 25.20
C SER A 499 4.21 -0.66 25.52
N HIS A 500 5.15 -0.70 26.45
CA HIS A 500 5.98 0.44 26.80
C HIS A 500 6.96 0.81 25.69
N LYS A 501 7.61 -0.18 25.06
CA LYS A 501 8.51 0.04 23.91
C LYS A 501 7.78 0.62 22.71
N ILE A 502 6.60 0.08 22.38
CA ILE A 502 5.76 0.57 21.30
C ILE A 502 5.26 1.99 21.61
N TYR A 503 4.92 2.29 22.87
CA TYR A 503 4.54 3.63 23.28
C TYR A 503 5.68 4.66 23.17
N ILE A 504 6.90 4.31 23.60
CA ILE A 504 8.06 5.20 23.48
C ILE A 504 8.40 5.47 22.01
N LYS A 505 8.38 4.45 21.15
CA LYS A 505 8.80 4.55 19.75
C LYS A 505 7.71 5.15 18.85
N HIS A 506 6.44 4.93 19.15
CA HIS A 506 5.33 5.23 18.23
C HIS A 506 4.18 6.04 18.87
N GLY A 507 4.23 6.36 20.16
CA GLY A 507 3.19 7.13 20.85
C GLY A 507 1.85 6.39 21.06
N TRP A 508 1.81 5.09 20.78
CA TRP A 508 0.64 4.21 20.93
C TRP A 508 0.92 3.12 21.98
N ASN A 509 -0.04 2.88 22.90
CA ASN A 509 0.10 1.88 23.95
C ASN A 509 -0.82 0.68 23.67
N PRO A 510 -0.30 -0.46 23.19
CA PRO A 510 -1.10 -1.64 22.84
C PRO A 510 -1.50 -2.54 24.01
N LYS A 511 -1.28 -2.12 25.26
CA LYS A 511 -1.41 -2.99 26.44
C LYS A 511 -2.75 -3.71 26.51
N GLU A 512 -3.84 -2.96 26.39
CA GLU A 512 -5.20 -3.50 26.47
C GLU A 512 -5.50 -4.47 25.31
N PHE A 513 -5.03 -4.14 24.10
CA PHE A 513 -5.18 -5.00 22.92
C PHE A 513 -4.47 -6.34 23.11
N LEU A 514 -3.20 -6.31 23.54
CA LEU A 514 -2.41 -7.51 23.80
C LEU A 514 -3.03 -8.36 24.92
N GLN A 515 -3.55 -7.73 25.98
CA GLN A 515 -4.26 -8.40 27.07
C GLN A 515 -5.49 -9.18 26.57
N ASN A 516 -6.30 -8.55 25.73
CA ASN A 516 -7.49 -9.18 25.15
C ASN A 516 -7.13 -10.34 24.23
N ALA A 517 -6.10 -10.18 23.38
CA ALA A 517 -5.64 -11.24 22.51
C ALA A 517 -5.17 -12.49 23.28
N TRP A 518 -4.44 -12.30 24.39
CA TRP A 518 -4.03 -13.38 25.30
C TRP A 518 -5.22 -14.08 25.96
N ALA A 519 -6.23 -13.32 26.37
CA ALA A 519 -7.44 -13.85 26.96
C ALA A 519 -8.25 -14.69 25.95
N GLU A 520 -8.45 -14.20 24.73
CA GLU A 520 -9.10 -14.94 23.65
C GLU A 520 -8.39 -16.25 23.31
N LEU A 521 -7.05 -16.23 23.27
CA LEU A 521 -6.23 -17.42 23.07
C LEU A 521 -6.48 -18.47 24.16
N CYS A 522 -6.43 -18.08 25.43
CA CYS A 522 -6.70 -18.99 26.55
C CYS A 522 -8.15 -19.51 26.54
N ASN A 523 -9.10 -18.72 26.05
CA ASN A 523 -10.49 -19.16 25.88
C ASN A 523 -10.62 -20.18 24.73
N ALA A 524 -9.88 -20.00 23.63
CA ALA A 524 -9.88 -20.95 22.50
C ALA A 524 -9.33 -22.32 22.91
N PHE A 525 -8.17 -22.35 23.58
CA PHE A 525 -7.59 -23.61 24.10
C PHE A 525 -8.49 -24.27 25.15
N LEU A 526 -9.21 -23.50 25.97
CA LEU A 526 -10.16 -24.06 26.94
C LEU A 526 -11.36 -24.74 26.26
N VAL A 527 -11.84 -24.21 25.14
CA VAL A 527 -12.91 -24.85 24.35
C VAL A 527 -12.43 -26.21 23.82
N GLU A 528 -11.21 -26.28 23.32
CA GLU A 528 -10.60 -27.52 22.83
C GLU A 528 -10.40 -28.55 23.96
N ALA A 529 -9.84 -28.13 25.10
CA ALA A 529 -9.69 -28.99 26.27
C ALA A 529 -11.03 -29.53 26.80
N ARG A 530 -12.12 -28.74 26.71
CA ARG A 530 -13.48 -29.18 27.07
C ARG A 530 -14.01 -30.24 26.11
N TRP A 531 -13.69 -30.17 24.83
CA TRP A 531 -14.06 -31.21 23.87
C TRP A 531 -13.36 -32.54 24.18
N PHE A 532 -12.05 -32.50 24.43
CA PHE A 532 -11.30 -33.69 24.82
C PHE A 532 -11.81 -34.31 26.13
N ALA A 533 -12.11 -33.49 27.14
CA ALA A 533 -12.61 -33.96 28.43
C ALA A 533 -14.05 -34.51 28.38
N SER A 534 -14.86 -34.13 27.38
CA SER A 534 -16.26 -34.55 27.26
C SER A 534 -16.47 -35.71 26.29
N GLU A 535 -15.41 -36.24 25.66
CA GLU A 535 -15.46 -37.25 24.58
C GLU A 535 -16.37 -36.85 23.40
N HIS A 536 -16.72 -35.57 23.29
CA HIS A 536 -17.59 -35.06 22.22
C HIS A 536 -16.74 -34.56 21.05
N LEU A 537 -16.85 -35.22 19.90
CA LEU A 537 -16.22 -34.73 18.67
C LEU A 537 -16.98 -33.52 18.12
N PRO A 538 -16.30 -32.37 17.89
CA PRO A 538 -16.93 -31.19 17.32
C PRO A 538 -17.35 -31.43 15.87
N THR A 539 -18.44 -30.80 15.44
CA THR A 539 -18.84 -30.80 14.02
C THR A 539 -17.80 -30.06 13.18
N THR A 540 -17.70 -30.35 11.88
CA THR A 540 -16.79 -29.65 10.95
C THR A 540 -17.00 -28.12 10.98
N LYS A 541 -18.23 -27.65 11.24
CA LYS A 541 -18.53 -26.22 11.39
C LYS A 541 -18.00 -25.63 12.71
N GLU A 542 -18.08 -26.38 13.81
CA GLU A 542 -17.49 -25.98 15.11
C GLU A 542 -15.96 -26.04 15.06
N TYR A 543 -15.40 -27.06 14.42
CA TYR A 543 -13.97 -27.21 14.20
C TYR A 543 -13.41 -26.14 13.24
N LEU A 544 -14.13 -25.74 12.20
CA LEU A 544 -13.68 -24.64 11.33
C LEU A 544 -13.86 -23.26 11.97
N LYS A 545 -14.88 -23.09 12.83
CA LYS A 545 -15.09 -21.84 13.57
C LYS A 545 -14.05 -21.62 14.68
N ASN A 546 -13.60 -22.69 15.33
CA ASN A 546 -12.66 -22.62 16.46
C ASN A 546 -11.24 -23.11 16.13
N GLY A 547 -11.07 -24.06 15.21
CA GLY A 547 -9.77 -24.67 14.85
C GLY A 547 -8.89 -23.81 13.93
N VAL A 548 -9.46 -22.84 13.19
CA VAL A 548 -8.66 -21.79 12.53
C VAL A 548 -8.05 -20.83 13.57
N ASN A 549 -8.63 -20.73 14.77
CA ASN A 549 -8.04 -19.99 15.90
C ASN A 549 -6.96 -20.79 16.64
N ALA A 550 -6.91 -22.12 16.48
CA ALA A 550 -6.02 -23.00 17.23
C ALA A 550 -4.71 -23.32 16.50
N THR A 551 -4.65 -23.17 15.16
CA THR A 551 -3.37 -23.35 14.47
C THR A 551 -2.45 -22.16 14.71
N MET A 552 -1.30 -22.42 15.31
CA MET A 552 -0.24 -21.46 15.57
C MET A 552 0.07 -20.50 14.41
N THR A 553 0.21 -20.99 13.18
CA THR A 553 0.45 -20.13 12.00
C THR A 553 -0.70 -19.15 11.74
N GLY A 554 -1.95 -19.56 11.97
CA GLY A 554 -3.13 -18.70 11.83
C GLY A 554 -3.21 -17.62 12.91
N THR A 555 -2.84 -17.95 14.15
CA THR A 555 -2.77 -17.01 15.27
C THR A 555 -1.69 -15.94 15.05
N LEU A 556 -0.57 -16.32 14.46
CA LEU A 556 0.56 -15.42 14.17
C LEU A 556 0.32 -14.46 13.02
N LEU A 557 -0.30 -14.94 11.94
CA LEU A 557 -0.74 -14.09 10.83
C LEU A 557 -1.79 -13.09 11.30
N ARG A 558 -2.75 -13.52 12.14
CA ARG A 558 -3.76 -12.63 12.71
C ARG A 558 -3.15 -11.56 13.61
N LEU A 559 -2.32 -11.93 14.59
CA LEU A 559 -1.67 -10.95 15.46
C LEU A 559 -0.79 -9.97 14.68
N TRP A 560 -0.17 -10.40 13.58
CA TRP A 560 0.61 -9.53 12.70
C TRP A 560 -0.27 -8.54 11.90
N ASP A 561 -1.36 -9.04 11.31
CA ASP A 561 -2.31 -8.26 10.53
C ASP A 561 -3.09 -7.28 11.42
N ASP A 562 -3.49 -7.71 12.62
CA ASP A 562 -4.19 -6.87 13.60
C ASP A 562 -3.30 -5.73 14.09
N LEU A 563 -1.99 -5.97 14.22
CA LEU A 563 -1.06 -4.96 14.71
C LEU A 563 -0.62 -3.99 13.60
N GLY A 564 -0.53 -4.46 12.36
CA GLY A 564 -0.48 -3.60 11.17
C GLY A 564 -1.70 -2.69 11.06
N SER A 565 -2.89 -3.26 11.23
CA SER A 565 -4.17 -2.55 11.25
C SER A 565 -4.25 -1.54 12.39
N ALA A 566 -3.84 -1.91 13.60
CA ALA A 566 -3.85 -1.02 14.76
C ALA A 566 -2.89 0.19 14.61
N LYS A 567 -1.74 -0.01 13.95
CA LYS A 567 -0.82 1.10 13.63
C LYS A 567 -1.43 2.05 12.60
N GLN A 568 -2.05 1.52 11.54
CA GLN A 568 -2.73 2.32 10.53
C GLN A 568 -3.93 3.08 11.12
N GLU A 569 -4.71 2.41 11.96
CA GLU A 569 -5.82 3.01 12.69
C GLU A 569 -5.34 4.15 13.60
N TYR A 570 -4.23 3.97 14.33
CA TYR A 570 -3.62 5.04 15.12
C TYR A 570 -3.20 6.23 14.25
N GLN A 571 -2.52 5.99 13.13
CA GLN A 571 -2.11 7.05 12.21
C GLN A 571 -3.32 7.80 11.64
N LEU A 572 -4.38 7.08 11.30
CA LEU A 572 -5.64 7.62 10.83
C LEU A 572 -6.27 8.51 11.91
N GLN A 573 -6.46 7.98 13.13
CA GLN A 573 -7.02 8.72 14.26
C GLN A 573 -6.19 9.96 14.64
N HIS A 574 -4.86 9.83 14.62
CA HIS A 574 -3.94 10.93 14.91
C HIS A 574 -4.05 12.04 13.84
N THR A 575 -4.08 11.67 12.56
CA THR A 575 -4.22 12.62 11.45
C THR A 575 -5.59 13.31 11.47
N VAL A 576 -6.67 12.56 11.73
CA VAL A 576 -8.02 13.12 11.94
C VAL A 576 -8.00 14.15 13.07
N LYS A 577 -7.40 13.81 14.22
CA LYS A 577 -7.28 14.72 15.37
C LYS A 577 -6.49 15.99 15.04
N LYS A 578 -5.40 15.86 14.26
CA LYS A 578 -4.59 16.98 13.79
C LYS A 578 -5.40 17.91 12.88
N ILE A 579 -6.13 17.36 11.90
CA ILE A 579 -7.00 18.13 11.00
C ILE A 579 -8.13 18.82 11.78
N LYS A 580 -8.77 18.13 12.74
CA LYS A 580 -9.78 18.76 13.63
C LYS A 580 -9.20 19.94 14.40
N LYS A 581 -7.97 19.82 14.92
CA LYS A 581 -7.29 20.93 15.61
C LYS A 581 -7.03 22.11 14.66
N ILE A 582 -6.61 21.86 13.42
CA ILE A 582 -6.40 22.90 12.40
C ILE A 582 -7.71 23.60 12.07
N LEU A 583 -8.77 22.84 11.76
CA LEU A 583 -10.10 23.38 11.46
C LEU A 583 -10.59 24.25 12.62
N ARG A 584 -10.45 23.78 13.86
CA ARG A 584 -10.82 24.53 15.06
C ARG A 584 -9.98 25.80 15.27
N SER A 585 -8.69 25.77 14.93
CA SER A 585 -7.83 26.95 15.06
C SER A 585 -8.23 28.09 14.12
N LYS A 586 -8.90 27.77 13.00
CA LYS A 586 -9.42 28.74 12.04
C LYS A 586 -10.75 29.38 12.48
N LEU A 587 -11.37 28.90 13.56
CA LEU A 587 -12.65 29.40 14.10
C LEU A 587 -12.55 30.80 14.75
N SER A 588 -11.39 31.46 14.75
CA SER A 588 -11.13 32.67 15.54
C SER A 588 -11.75 33.96 14.98
N SER A 589 -12.32 33.97 13.76
CA SER A 589 -13.02 35.16 13.23
C SER A 589 -14.25 34.82 12.39
N TYR A 590 -15.38 35.48 12.69
CA TYR A 590 -16.66 35.35 11.99
C TYR A 590 -16.61 35.96 10.57
N SER A 591 -16.02 35.28 9.58
CA SER A 591 -16.28 35.50 8.12
C SER A 591 -15.23 34.85 7.19
N GLN A 592 -14.26 34.07 7.67
CA GLN A 592 -13.18 33.60 6.78
C GLN A 592 -13.67 32.51 5.83
N VAL A 593 -13.46 32.69 4.52
CA VAL A 593 -13.76 31.67 3.51
C VAL A 593 -12.86 30.43 3.65
N GLU A 594 -11.71 30.54 4.32
CA GLU A 594 -10.76 29.45 4.50
C GLU A 594 -11.35 28.20 5.16
N GLU A 595 -12.28 28.34 6.11
CA GLU A 595 -12.93 27.18 6.74
C GLU A 595 -13.87 26.46 5.77
N LEU A 596 -14.58 27.21 4.91
CA LEU A 596 -15.40 26.65 3.84
C LEU A 596 -14.54 25.96 2.77
N ILE A 597 -13.36 26.49 2.46
CA ILE A 597 -12.40 25.86 1.54
C ILE A 597 -11.88 24.55 2.11
N MET A 598 -11.62 24.51 3.41
CA MET A 598 -11.19 23.28 4.09
C MET A 598 -12.29 22.21 4.08
N ILE A 599 -13.55 22.60 4.33
CA ILE A 599 -14.71 21.72 4.21
C ILE A 599 -14.86 21.22 2.78
N ASP A 600 -14.73 22.10 1.79
CA ASP A 600 -14.80 21.70 0.39
C ASP A 600 -13.68 20.71 0.02
N ALA A 601 -12.47 20.91 0.55
CA ALA A 601 -11.38 19.97 0.35
C ALA A 601 -11.69 18.58 0.94
N ILE A 602 -12.16 18.55 2.19
CA ILE A 602 -12.55 17.32 2.90
C ILE A 602 -13.64 16.58 2.11
N GLN A 603 -14.64 17.31 1.64
CA GLN A 603 -15.78 16.79 0.86
C GLN A 603 -15.36 16.29 -0.54
N ARG A 604 -14.55 17.05 -1.29
CA ARG A 604 -14.01 16.65 -2.60
C ARG A 604 -13.10 15.42 -2.50
N LEU A 605 -12.43 15.27 -1.37
CA LEU A 605 -11.72 14.06 -1.01
C LEU A 605 -12.63 13.09 -0.23
N GLY A 606 -13.96 13.15 -0.20
CA GLY A 606 -14.83 12.12 0.41
C GLY A 606 -14.54 11.72 1.88
N LEU A 607 -13.95 12.63 2.66
CA LEU A 607 -13.49 12.39 4.05
C LEU A 607 -14.48 12.93 5.09
N GLU A 608 -15.63 13.46 4.66
CA GLU A 608 -16.60 14.17 5.50
C GLU A 608 -17.10 13.36 6.71
N HIS A 609 -17.11 12.04 6.61
CA HIS A 609 -17.55 11.14 7.68
C HIS A 609 -16.65 11.19 8.93
N TYR A 610 -15.36 11.56 8.81
CA TYR A 610 -14.48 11.77 9.98
C TYR A 610 -14.74 13.10 10.71
N PHE A 611 -15.39 14.03 10.03
CA PHE A 611 -15.53 15.44 10.45
C PHE A 611 -16.98 15.88 10.52
N HIS A 612 -17.95 14.96 10.63
CA HIS A 612 -19.38 15.26 10.58
C HIS A 612 -19.77 16.42 11.52
N ASP A 613 -19.46 16.28 12.82
CA ASP A 613 -19.76 17.30 13.83
C ASP A 613 -19.02 18.62 13.56
N ASP A 614 -17.73 18.54 13.21
CA ASP A 614 -16.90 19.74 12.98
C ASP A 614 -17.37 20.51 11.73
N ILE A 615 -17.83 19.81 10.68
CA ILE A 615 -18.44 20.41 9.48
C ILE A 615 -19.78 21.04 9.84
N HIS A 616 -20.62 20.34 10.59
CA HIS A 616 -21.92 20.84 11.02
C HIS A 616 -21.78 22.16 11.79
N ASP A 617 -20.89 22.20 12.80
CA ASP A 617 -20.66 23.40 13.62
C ASP A 617 -20.21 24.62 12.80
N VAL A 618 -19.39 24.39 11.76
CA VAL A 618 -18.93 25.46 10.87
C VAL A 618 -20.07 25.95 9.97
N LEU A 619 -20.79 25.03 9.35
CA LEU A 619 -21.88 25.37 8.43
C LEU A 619 -23.06 26.01 9.17
N GLU A 620 -23.38 25.60 10.40
CA GLU A 620 -24.41 26.22 11.23
C GLU A 620 -24.11 27.71 11.49
N ARG A 621 -22.85 28.03 11.86
CA ARG A 621 -22.43 29.43 12.04
C ARG A 621 -22.56 30.24 10.76
N HIS A 622 -22.13 29.69 9.63
CA HIS A 622 -22.28 30.35 8.34
C HIS A 622 -23.74 30.53 7.94
N HIS A 623 -24.61 29.58 8.28
CA HIS A 623 -26.04 29.69 8.05
C HIS A 623 -26.65 30.85 8.85
N VAL A 624 -26.35 30.93 10.16
CA VAL A 624 -26.76 32.04 11.02
C VAL A 624 -26.23 33.37 10.47
N HIS A 625 -24.98 33.42 10.03
CA HIS A 625 -24.41 34.61 9.42
C HIS A 625 -25.16 35.03 8.15
N CYS A 626 -25.46 34.09 7.25
CA CYS A 626 -26.25 34.34 6.03
C CYS A 626 -27.65 34.89 6.32
N ILE A 627 -28.27 34.51 7.44
CA ILE A 627 -29.60 34.99 7.83
C ILE A 627 -29.53 36.36 8.52
N THR A 628 -28.45 36.63 9.28
CA THR A 628 -28.37 37.79 10.19
C THR A 628 -27.64 39.01 9.60
N MET A 629 -26.76 38.84 8.61
CA MET A 629 -25.94 39.90 8.03
C MET A 629 -26.35 40.15 6.57
N VAL A 630 -26.73 41.39 6.24
CA VAL A 630 -27.35 41.71 4.93
C VAL A 630 -26.32 41.92 3.82
N GLU A 631 -25.10 42.36 4.11
CA GLU A 631 -24.06 42.57 3.08
C GLU A 631 -22.67 42.34 3.68
N ASP A 632 -22.10 41.14 3.48
CA ASP A 632 -20.64 41.00 3.51
C ASP A 632 -20.12 41.33 2.08
N GLY A 633 -19.05 42.11 1.96
CA GLY A 633 -18.46 42.52 0.68
C GLY A 633 -17.76 41.36 -0.06
N SER A 634 -18.30 40.14 0.06
CA SER A 634 -17.74 38.91 -0.48
C SER A 634 -17.86 38.86 -2.00
N ASN A 635 -16.84 38.31 -2.64
CA ASN A 635 -16.81 38.08 -4.08
C ASN A 635 -17.77 36.95 -4.50
N LEU A 636 -17.91 36.72 -5.82
CA LEU A 636 -18.78 35.65 -6.35
C LEU A 636 -18.38 34.26 -5.86
N HIS A 637 -17.08 33.97 -5.81
CA HIS A 637 -16.54 32.69 -5.37
C HIS A 637 -17.01 32.33 -3.96
N ASP A 638 -16.84 33.24 -3.00
CA ASP A 638 -17.17 33.04 -1.59
C ASP A 638 -18.68 32.82 -1.39
N VAL A 639 -19.51 33.64 -2.05
CA VAL A 639 -20.97 33.54 -1.95
C VAL A 639 -21.48 32.24 -2.57
N ALA A 640 -20.97 31.88 -3.75
CA ALA A 640 -21.36 30.64 -4.41
C ALA A 640 -20.89 29.40 -3.63
N LEU A 641 -19.66 29.41 -3.12
CA LEU A 641 -19.12 28.33 -2.29
C LEU A 641 -19.96 28.13 -1.01
N ARG A 642 -20.27 29.23 -0.31
CA ARG A 642 -21.09 29.18 0.91
C ARG A 642 -22.51 28.70 0.61
N PHE A 643 -23.14 29.21 -0.44
CA PHE A 643 -24.46 28.77 -0.88
C PHE A 643 -24.49 27.26 -1.17
N ARG A 644 -23.50 26.78 -1.92
CA ARG A 644 -23.36 25.36 -2.26
C ARG A 644 -23.23 24.50 -1.01
N LEU A 645 -22.24 24.77 -0.16
CA LEU A 645 -21.96 23.94 1.02
C LEU A 645 -23.12 23.93 2.02
N LEU A 646 -23.79 25.08 2.20
CA LEU A 646 -24.98 25.16 3.06
C LEU A 646 -26.14 24.31 2.52
N ARG A 647 -26.47 24.43 1.22
CA ARG A 647 -27.52 23.59 0.62
C ARG A 647 -27.16 22.10 0.64
N GLN A 648 -25.89 21.75 0.42
CA GLN A 648 -25.44 20.36 0.51
C GLN A 648 -25.60 19.77 1.92
N ALA A 649 -25.44 20.59 2.96
CA ALA A 649 -25.68 20.20 4.35
C ALA A 649 -27.17 20.22 4.75
N GLY A 650 -28.09 20.53 3.84
CA GLY A 650 -29.52 20.55 4.11
C GLY A 650 -30.09 21.90 4.53
N TYR A 651 -29.29 22.96 4.62
CA TYR A 651 -29.79 24.29 4.97
C TYR A 651 -30.54 24.91 3.78
N ASN A 652 -31.78 25.35 4.02
CA ASN A 652 -32.60 26.00 3.02
C ASN A 652 -32.17 27.47 2.82
N VAL A 653 -31.11 27.67 2.03
CA VAL A 653 -30.61 29.01 1.65
C VAL A 653 -31.31 29.49 0.36
N SER A 654 -31.86 30.70 0.39
CA SER A 654 -32.53 31.30 -0.75
C SER A 654 -31.56 31.60 -1.90
N ALA A 655 -31.94 31.23 -3.13
CA ALA A 655 -31.17 31.54 -4.33
C ALA A 655 -31.15 33.04 -4.68
N GLU A 656 -32.06 33.83 -4.10
CA GLU A 656 -32.13 35.28 -4.24
C GLU A 656 -30.82 35.99 -3.86
N ILE A 657 -29.98 35.37 -3.02
CA ILE A 657 -28.66 35.90 -2.66
C ILE A 657 -27.79 36.16 -3.90
N LEU A 658 -28.01 35.41 -5.00
CA LEU A 658 -27.28 35.53 -6.26
C LEU A 658 -27.70 36.76 -7.09
N ASN A 659 -28.83 37.42 -6.78
CA ASN A 659 -29.28 38.62 -7.51
C ASN A 659 -28.28 39.77 -7.44
N ARG A 660 -27.43 39.83 -6.41
CA ARG A 660 -26.37 40.83 -6.28
C ARG A 660 -25.35 40.80 -7.43
N PHE A 661 -25.26 39.69 -8.16
CA PHE A 661 -24.35 39.50 -9.29
C PHE A 661 -25.04 39.74 -10.65
N LYS A 662 -26.34 40.10 -10.64
CA LYS A 662 -27.09 40.51 -11.82
C LYS A 662 -27.00 42.02 -12.02
N ASN A 663 -27.01 42.44 -13.27
CA ASN A 663 -27.07 43.83 -13.68
C ASN A 663 -28.53 44.36 -13.61
N LYS A 664 -28.73 45.64 -13.95
CA LYS A 664 -30.06 46.27 -13.93
C LYS A 664 -31.06 45.66 -14.92
N ASP A 665 -30.59 44.92 -15.93
CA ASP A 665 -31.42 44.22 -16.90
C ASP A 665 -31.82 42.80 -16.44
N GLY A 666 -31.44 42.41 -15.21
CA GLY A 666 -31.74 41.10 -14.64
C GLY A 666 -30.85 39.96 -15.16
N LYS A 667 -29.77 40.26 -15.88
CA LYS A 667 -28.80 39.29 -16.39
C LYS A 667 -27.52 39.30 -15.57
N PHE A 668 -26.81 38.18 -15.46
CA PHE A 668 -25.50 38.14 -14.80
C PHE A 668 -24.53 39.16 -15.44
N SER A 669 -23.81 39.91 -14.59
CA SER A 669 -22.94 41.01 -15.02
C SER A 669 -21.83 40.53 -15.95
N LYS A 670 -21.54 41.29 -17.02
CA LYS A 670 -20.40 41.01 -17.92
C LYS A 670 -19.05 41.12 -17.23
N GLU A 671 -18.95 41.81 -16.10
CA GLU A 671 -17.71 41.93 -15.33
C GLU A 671 -17.24 40.57 -14.77
N LEU A 672 -18.18 39.62 -14.60
CA LEU A 672 -17.90 38.26 -14.16
C LEU A 672 -17.18 37.41 -15.21
N ASP A 673 -17.08 37.89 -16.46
CA ASP A 673 -16.36 37.18 -17.53
C ASP A 673 -14.87 36.97 -17.21
N ARG A 674 -14.30 37.84 -16.37
CA ARG A 674 -12.89 37.75 -15.94
C ARG A 674 -12.68 36.94 -14.66
N ASP A 675 -13.75 36.59 -13.94
CA ASP A 675 -13.69 35.88 -12.66
C ASP A 675 -13.89 34.36 -12.88
N MET A 676 -12.81 33.68 -13.29
CA MET A 676 -12.88 32.25 -13.57
C MET A 676 -13.30 31.43 -12.35
N LYS A 677 -12.75 31.72 -11.17
CA LYS A 677 -13.01 30.99 -9.93
C LYS A 677 -14.45 31.20 -9.47
N GLY A 678 -14.94 32.43 -9.51
CA GLY A 678 -16.34 32.76 -9.24
C GLY A 678 -17.29 32.02 -10.17
N ARG A 679 -17.00 31.95 -11.47
CA ARG A 679 -17.83 31.20 -12.44
C ARG A 679 -17.84 29.69 -12.18
N MET A 680 -16.68 29.09 -11.89
CA MET A 680 -16.61 27.67 -11.55
C MET A 680 -17.41 27.37 -10.27
N SER A 681 -17.27 28.21 -9.24
CA SER A 681 -18.04 28.04 -7.99
C SER A 681 -19.54 28.28 -8.18
N LEU A 682 -19.93 29.24 -9.01
CA LEU A 682 -21.34 29.49 -9.35
C LEU A 682 -21.93 28.31 -10.13
N PHE A 683 -21.19 27.71 -11.05
CA PHE A 683 -21.61 26.50 -11.78
C PHE A 683 -21.77 25.28 -10.85
N GLU A 684 -20.85 25.09 -9.91
CA GLU A 684 -20.94 24.03 -8.89
C GLU A 684 -22.14 24.25 -7.97
N ALA A 685 -22.36 25.50 -7.54
CA ALA A 685 -23.50 25.90 -6.72
C ALA A 685 -24.83 25.68 -7.43
N SER A 686 -24.87 25.92 -8.75
CA SER A 686 -26.11 25.86 -9.50
C SER A 686 -26.63 24.44 -9.74
N GLN A 687 -25.78 23.42 -9.53
CA GLN A 687 -26.23 22.02 -9.54
C GLN A 687 -27.19 21.67 -8.38
N LEU A 688 -27.31 22.53 -7.37
CA LEU A 688 -28.27 22.43 -6.26
C LEU A 688 -29.57 23.21 -6.52
N SER A 689 -29.89 23.50 -7.79
CA SER A 689 -31.17 24.10 -8.19
C SER A 689 -32.35 23.25 -7.68
N THR A 690 -33.42 23.90 -7.25
CA THR A 690 -34.70 23.29 -6.87
C THR A 690 -35.84 23.85 -7.74
N PRO A 691 -37.02 23.21 -7.78
CA PRO A 691 -38.13 23.71 -8.60
C PRO A 691 -38.50 25.14 -8.17
N GLY A 692 -38.40 26.09 -9.10
CA GLY A 692 -38.67 27.51 -8.87
C GLY A 692 -37.43 28.41 -8.72
N ASP A 693 -36.22 27.84 -8.65
CA ASP A 693 -34.96 28.58 -8.61
C ASP A 693 -34.55 29.12 -10.00
N HIS A 694 -35.40 29.93 -10.65
CA HIS A 694 -35.14 30.46 -12.00
C HIS A 694 -33.79 31.19 -12.13
N ILE A 695 -33.35 31.87 -11.07
CA ILE A 695 -32.04 32.53 -11.03
C ILE A 695 -30.87 31.55 -11.10
N VAL A 696 -31.04 30.34 -10.56
CA VAL A 696 -30.02 29.30 -10.58
C VAL A 696 -29.96 28.65 -11.96
N ASP A 697 -31.12 28.47 -12.61
CA ASP A 697 -31.21 28.00 -13.98
C ASP A 697 -30.51 28.98 -14.95
N ASP A 698 -30.77 30.29 -14.82
CA ASP A 698 -30.03 31.34 -15.55
C ASP A 698 -28.51 31.25 -15.31
N ALA A 699 -28.10 30.87 -14.09
CA ALA A 699 -26.69 30.77 -13.71
C ALA A 699 -26.01 29.56 -14.37
N ILE A 700 -26.70 28.43 -14.52
CA ILE A 700 -26.21 27.25 -15.26
C ILE A 700 -25.89 27.65 -16.69
N GLU A 701 -26.87 28.21 -17.41
CA GLU A 701 -26.71 28.56 -18.84
C GLU A 701 -25.58 29.60 -19.03
N PHE A 702 -25.55 30.62 -18.18
CA PHE A 702 -24.51 31.65 -18.20
C PHE A 702 -23.11 31.06 -17.97
N CYS A 703 -22.93 30.25 -16.93
CA CYS A 703 -21.61 29.70 -16.60
C CYS A 703 -21.16 28.67 -17.62
N GLU A 704 -22.03 27.76 -18.06
CA GLU A 704 -21.66 26.73 -19.04
C GLU A 704 -21.19 27.34 -20.36
N SER A 705 -21.94 28.31 -20.90
CA SER A 705 -21.61 28.97 -22.16
C SER A 705 -20.22 29.61 -22.11
N LEU A 706 -19.92 30.32 -21.01
CA LEU A 706 -18.63 30.97 -20.83
C LEU A 706 -17.50 29.97 -20.58
N LEU A 707 -17.68 28.98 -19.71
CA LEU A 707 -16.66 27.95 -19.43
C LEU A 707 -16.35 27.12 -20.68
N LYS A 708 -17.35 26.77 -21.50
CA LYS A 708 -17.17 26.10 -22.80
C LYS A 708 -16.41 27.01 -23.78
N SER A 709 -16.76 28.29 -23.85
CA SER A 709 -16.02 29.28 -24.67
C SER A 709 -14.55 29.42 -24.25
N ASN A 710 -14.27 29.42 -22.95
CA ASN A 710 -12.90 29.43 -22.43
C ASN A 710 -12.08 28.20 -22.87
N LEU A 711 -12.70 27.01 -22.90
CA LEU A 711 -12.04 25.79 -23.41
C LEU A 711 -11.75 25.86 -24.92
N MET A 712 -12.60 26.54 -25.71
CA MET A 712 -12.41 26.72 -27.15
C MET A 712 -11.34 27.76 -27.50
N ASN A 713 -11.18 28.79 -26.66
CA ASN A 713 -10.29 29.92 -26.93
C ASN A 713 -8.89 29.78 -26.27
N GLY A 714 -8.72 28.86 -25.32
CA GLY A 714 -7.45 28.63 -24.60
C GLY A 714 -6.62 27.46 -25.14
N SER A 715 -5.35 27.35 -24.70
CA SER A 715 -4.56 26.13 -24.95
C SER A 715 -5.12 24.99 -24.09
N GLY A 716 -5.70 23.95 -24.72
CA GLY A 716 -6.41 22.85 -24.04
C GLY A 716 -5.60 21.95 -23.09
N GLN A 717 -4.34 22.31 -22.79
CA GLN A 717 -3.38 21.57 -21.96
C GLN A 717 -3.02 22.26 -20.62
N SER A 718 -3.57 23.45 -20.28
CA SER A 718 -3.28 24.07 -18.98
C SER A 718 -3.99 23.34 -17.82
N ASP A 719 -3.44 23.43 -16.61
CA ASP A 719 -4.09 22.92 -15.39
C ASP A 719 -5.48 23.53 -15.17
N GLU A 720 -5.62 24.82 -15.48
CA GLU A 720 -6.89 25.54 -15.45
C GLU A 720 -7.91 24.91 -16.42
N ALA A 721 -7.52 24.63 -17.67
CA ALA A 721 -8.39 23.99 -18.65
C ALA A 721 -8.81 22.57 -18.21
N ARG A 722 -7.92 21.83 -17.54
CA ARG A 722 -8.23 20.53 -16.93
C ARG A 722 -9.26 20.64 -15.83
N VAL A 723 -9.12 21.62 -14.93
CA VAL A 723 -10.09 21.88 -13.85
C VAL A 723 -11.44 22.31 -14.43
N ILE A 724 -11.48 23.21 -15.41
CA ILE A 724 -12.72 23.62 -16.08
C ILE A 724 -13.43 22.42 -16.72
N ARG A 725 -12.69 21.58 -17.45
CA ARG A 725 -13.24 20.37 -18.06
C ARG A 725 -13.82 19.44 -16.99
N THR A 726 -13.10 19.24 -15.90
CA THR A 726 -13.53 18.37 -14.79
C THR A 726 -14.77 18.92 -14.11
N THR A 727 -14.81 20.22 -13.81
CA THR A 727 -15.98 20.89 -13.22
C THR A 727 -17.22 20.76 -14.10
N LEU A 728 -17.08 20.98 -15.43
CA LEU A 728 -18.21 20.86 -16.36
C LEU A 728 -18.71 19.42 -16.53
N HIS A 729 -17.82 18.43 -16.54
CA HIS A 729 -18.20 17.02 -16.75
C HIS A 729 -18.67 16.35 -15.45
N ASN A 730 -18.04 16.68 -14.33
CA ASN A 730 -18.22 16.04 -13.03
C ASN A 730 -18.41 17.10 -11.94
N PRO A 731 -19.50 17.89 -11.95
CA PRO A 731 -19.74 18.82 -10.86
C PRO A 731 -19.95 18.04 -9.56
N TYR A 732 -19.41 18.56 -8.47
CA TYR A 732 -19.27 17.87 -7.19
C TYR A 732 -20.62 17.33 -6.69
N HIS A 733 -21.67 18.14 -6.72
CA HIS A 733 -22.99 17.74 -6.20
C HIS A 733 -23.63 16.57 -6.96
N LYS A 734 -23.29 16.37 -8.24
CA LYS A 734 -23.82 15.27 -9.06
C LYS A 734 -22.79 14.15 -9.29
N SER A 735 -21.65 14.21 -8.60
CA SER A 735 -20.54 13.27 -8.75
C SER A 735 -20.28 12.50 -7.46
N LEU A 736 -19.50 11.41 -7.56
CA LEU A 736 -19.14 10.56 -6.42
C LEU A 736 -17.69 10.79 -5.99
N PRO A 737 -17.44 11.60 -4.93
CA PRO A 737 -16.09 12.01 -4.56
C PRO A 737 -15.20 10.83 -4.21
N ARG A 738 -15.71 9.85 -3.44
CA ARG A 738 -14.93 8.66 -3.03
C ARG A 738 -14.45 7.82 -4.22
N LEU A 739 -15.25 7.71 -5.29
CA LEU A 739 -14.86 7.00 -6.51
C LEU A 739 -13.85 7.81 -7.34
N LEU A 740 -14.08 9.12 -7.49
CA LEU A 740 -13.23 9.99 -8.30
C LEU A 740 -11.88 10.31 -7.63
N ARG A 741 -11.81 10.25 -6.29
CA ARG A 741 -10.66 10.64 -5.47
C ARG A 741 -9.37 9.96 -5.91
N GLN A 742 -9.38 8.66 -6.20
CA GLN A 742 -8.18 7.88 -6.51
C GLN A 742 -7.41 8.40 -7.73
N ASN A 743 -8.09 9.10 -8.66
CA ASN A 743 -7.46 9.72 -9.83
C ASN A 743 -6.99 11.16 -9.56
N GLU A 744 -7.47 11.78 -8.48
CA GLU A 744 -7.31 13.21 -8.20
C GLU A 744 -6.34 13.49 -7.04
N VAL A 745 -6.07 12.54 -6.12
CA VAL A 745 -5.20 12.78 -4.93
C VAL A 745 -3.88 13.45 -5.29
N ASN A 746 -3.19 12.95 -6.32
CA ASN A 746 -1.87 13.43 -6.72
C ASN A 746 -1.88 14.85 -7.30
N ASN A 747 -3.00 15.27 -7.89
CA ASN A 747 -3.16 16.60 -8.48
C ASN A 747 -4.06 17.52 -7.65
N PHE A 748 -4.51 17.05 -6.47
CA PHE A 748 -5.55 17.71 -5.69
C PHE A 748 -5.15 19.12 -5.24
N GLU A 749 -3.89 19.29 -4.85
CA GLU A 749 -3.34 20.60 -4.49
C GLU A 749 -3.46 21.60 -5.66
N ILE A 750 -3.17 21.16 -6.88
CA ILE A 750 -3.28 21.98 -8.09
C ILE A 750 -4.75 22.33 -8.36
N SER A 751 -5.65 21.34 -8.25
CA SER A 751 -7.10 21.56 -8.42
C SER A 751 -7.62 22.58 -7.41
N MET A 752 -7.27 22.46 -6.12
CA MET A 752 -7.70 23.38 -5.07
C MET A 752 -7.15 24.80 -5.27
N LYS A 753 -5.89 24.96 -5.73
CA LYS A 753 -5.33 26.29 -6.06
C LYS A 753 -6.01 26.96 -7.24
N ASN A 754 -6.50 26.17 -8.20
CA ASN A 754 -7.26 26.69 -9.34
C ASN A 754 -8.72 26.98 -8.98
N LEU A 755 -9.29 26.28 -8.00
CA LEU A 755 -10.66 26.50 -7.52
C LEU A 755 -10.76 27.67 -6.53
N HIS A 756 -9.74 27.93 -5.71
CA HIS A 756 -9.80 28.89 -4.60
C HIS A 756 -8.65 29.89 -4.58
N ASP A 757 -8.89 31.10 -4.05
CA ASP A 757 -7.89 32.15 -3.83
C ASP A 757 -7.48 32.19 -2.35
N CYS A 758 -6.52 31.36 -1.89
CA CYS A 758 -6.04 31.43 -0.50
C CYS A 758 -4.52 31.21 -0.35
N CYS A 759 -3.88 32.12 0.37
CA CYS A 759 -2.51 32.03 0.86
C CYS A 759 -2.47 30.98 1.99
N GLY A 760 -1.54 30.01 1.95
CA GLY A 760 -1.39 29.04 3.06
C GLY A 760 -2.27 27.78 2.97
N ILE A 761 -2.89 27.50 1.81
CA ILE A 761 -3.53 26.19 1.52
C ILE A 761 -2.55 25.02 1.70
N THR A 762 -1.25 25.25 1.46
CA THR A 762 -0.23 24.20 1.29
C THR A 762 0.00 23.29 2.50
N ASP A 763 -0.20 23.78 3.72
CA ASP A 763 0.24 23.02 4.90
C ASP A 763 -0.83 22.02 5.36
N TRP A 764 -2.10 22.45 5.44
CA TRP A 764 -3.19 21.56 5.86
C TRP A 764 -3.73 20.70 4.72
N ILE A 765 -3.61 21.13 3.45
CA ILE A 765 -4.07 20.33 2.31
C ILE A 765 -3.29 19.00 2.20
N LYS A 766 -2.00 19.01 2.55
CA LYS A 766 -1.15 17.82 2.59
C LYS A 766 -1.62 16.83 3.64
N GLU A 767 -2.03 17.31 4.82
CA GLU A 767 -2.60 16.47 5.87
C GLU A 767 -3.92 15.82 5.42
N VAL A 768 -4.79 16.58 4.75
CA VAL A 768 -6.05 16.06 4.21
C VAL A 768 -5.78 15.06 3.07
N GLN A 769 -4.81 15.32 2.20
CA GLN A 769 -4.36 14.37 1.17
C GLN A 769 -3.80 13.08 1.79
N TYR A 770 -2.97 13.20 2.83
CA TYR A 770 -2.41 12.06 3.55
C TYR A 770 -3.51 11.23 4.22
N LEU A 771 -4.48 11.86 4.88
CA LEU A 771 -5.66 11.15 5.41
C LEU A 771 -6.45 10.44 4.31
N ALA A 772 -6.62 11.10 3.15
CA ALA A 772 -7.28 10.50 1.99
C ALA A 772 -6.55 9.26 1.47
N MET A 773 -5.21 9.24 1.50
CA MET A 773 -4.40 8.08 1.12
C MET A 773 -4.57 6.93 2.12
N ILE A 774 -4.58 7.20 3.43
CA ILE A 774 -4.81 6.17 4.44
C ILE A 774 -6.24 5.60 4.31
N ASP A 775 -7.27 6.46 4.22
CA ASP A 775 -8.69 6.05 4.08
C ASP A 775 -8.94 5.19 2.83
N VAL A 776 -8.24 5.46 1.72
CA VAL A 776 -8.34 4.64 0.50
C VAL A 776 -7.84 3.22 0.76
N ASN A 777 -6.72 3.06 1.47
CA ASN A 777 -6.16 1.74 1.77
C ASN A 777 -7.08 0.95 2.71
N GLU A 778 -7.58 1.57 3.78
CA GLU A 778 -8.53 0.96 4.72
C GLU A 778 -9.81 0.52 4.01
N SER A 779 -10.39 1.44 3.21
CA SER A 779 -11.61 1.16 2.45
C SER A 779 -11.40 0.02 1.44
N GLN A 780 -10.23 -0.07 0.79
CA GLN A 780 -9.93 -1.15 -0.14
C GLN A 780 -9.88 -2.53 0.54
N ILE A 781 -9.36 -2.62 1.76
CA ILE A 781 -9.33 -3.89 2.52
C ILE A 781 -10.76 -4.34 2.81
N ILE A 782 -11.57 -3.44 3.38
CA ILE A 782 -12.98 -3.69 3.72
C ILE A 782 -13.77 -4.14 2.47
N HIS A 783 -13.69 -3.39 1.37
CA HIS A 783 -14.45 -3.71 0.16
C HIS A 783 -14.01 -5.02 -0.50
N ARG A 784 -12.73 -5.42 -0.38
CA ARG A 784 -12.27 -6.72 -0.88
C ARG A 784 -12.89 -7.87 -0.10
N GLU A 785 -12.92 -7.76 1.22
CA GLU A 785 -13.56 -8.77 2.07
C GLU A 785 -15.05 -8.89 1.76
N GLU A 786 -15.74 -7.77 1.59
CA GLU A 786 -17.15 -7.73 1.18
C GLU A 786 -17.37 -8.45 -0.15
N ILE A 787 -16.55 -8.15 -1.17
CA ILE A 787 -16.68 -8.79 -2.48
C ILE A 787 -16.38 -10.29 -2.42
N ILE A 788 -15.43 -10.73 -1.58
CA ILE A 788 -15.18 -12.16 -1.35
C ILE A 788 -16.41 -12.82 -0.73
N GLN A 789 -17.03 -12.18 0.26
CA GLN A 789 -18.26 -12.68 0.91
C GLN A 789 -19.42 -12.76 -0.09
N VAL A 790 -19.69 -11.69 -0.83
CA VAL A 790 -20.73 -11.63 -1.86
C VAL A 790 -20.48 -12.69 -2.93
N THR A 791 -19.24 -12.83 -3.42
CA THR A 791 -18.91 -13.80 -4.46
C THR A 791 -19.07 -15.23 -3.97
N ARG A 792 -18.73 -15.52 -2.70
CA ARG A 792 -18.92 -16.84 -2.09
C ARG A 792 -20.41 -17.16 -2.00
N TRP A 793 -21.21 -16.26 -1.43
CA TRP A 793 -22.66 -16.38 -1.36
C TRP A 793 -23.27 -16.63 -2.75
N TRP A 794 -22.87 -15.83 -3.74
CA TRP A 794 -23.38 -15.97 -5.11
C TRP A 794 -23.05 -17.33 -5.74
N LYS A 795 -21.84 -17.86 -5.50
CA LYS A 795 -21.44 -19.20 -5.96
C LYS A 795 -22.24 -20.31 -5.29
N GLU A 796 -22.53 -20.19 -4.00
CA GLU A 796 -23.30 -21.19 -3.25
C GLU A 796 -24.74 -21.36 -3.78
N LEU A 797 -25.34 -20.28 -4.29
CA LEU A 797 -26.66 -20.34 -4.93
C LEU A 797 -26.67 -21.13 -6.24
N CYS A 798 -25.51 -21.33 -6.89
CA CYS A 798 -25.36 -22.01 -8.18
C CYS A 798 -26.23 -21.44 -9.32
N LEU A 799 -26.74 -20.21 -9.18
CA LEU A 799 -27.66 -19.61 -10.16
C LEU A 799 -26.97 -19.31 -11.50
N ALA A 800 -25.72 -18.86 -11.48
CA ALA A 800 -24.96 -18.56 -12.70
C ALA A 800 -24.77 -19.78 -13.64
N GLU A 801 -24.71 -21.00 -13.10
CA GLU A 801 -24.60 -22.22 -13.91
C GLU A 801 -25.94 -22.63 -14.54
N ARG A 802 -27.06 -22.22 -13.91
CA ARG A 802 -28.42 -22.60 -14.26
C ARG A 802 -29.11 -21.56 -15.15
N LEU A 803 -28.79 -20.28 -14.96
CA LEU A 803 -29.31 -19.13 -15.68
C LEU A 803 -28.24 -18.59 -16.62
N LYS A 804 -27.80 -19.41 -17.60
CA LYS A 804 -26.71 -19.04 -18.53
C LYS A 804 -27.04 -17.84 -19.44
N PHE A 805 -28.31 -17.49 -19.56
CA PHE A 805 -28.77 -16.31 -20.30
C PHE A 805 -28.61 -15.03 -19.47
N ALA A 806 -28.62 -15.13 -18.15
CA ALA A 806 -28.59 -13.99 -17.25
C ALA A 806 -27.15 -13.51 -17.00
N ARG A 807 -27.01 -12.21 -16.73
CA ARG A 807 -25.77 -11.53 -16.41
C ARG A 807 -25.20 -12.09 -15.10
N ASN A 808 -23.88 -12.34 -15.08
CA ASN A 808 -23.17 -12.85 -13.91
C ASN A 808 -22.08 -11.86 -13.48
N GLN A 809 -22.47 -10.78 -12.81
CA GLN A 809 -21.59 -9.64 -12.53
C GLN A 809 -21.67 -9.18 -11.06
N PRO A 810 -21.39 -10.06 -10.06
CA PRO A 810 -21.50 -9.73 -8.63
C PRO A 810 -20.67 -8.51 -8.21
N ALA A 811 -19.53 -8.28 -8.84
CA ALA A 811 -18.72 -7.09 -8.58
C ALA A 811 -19.41 -5.79 -9.10
N LYS A 812 -20.11 -5.83 -10.24
CA LYS A 812 -20.89 -4.68 -10.76
C LYS A 812 -22.04 -4.36 -9.80
N TRP A 813 -22.76 -5.39 -9.35
CA TRP A 813 -23.88 -5.24 -8.43
C TRP A 813 -23.45 -4.68 -7.08
N HIS A 814 -22.29 -5.11 -6.56
CA HIS A 814 -21.75 -4.62 -5.30
C HIS A 814 -21.39 -3.12 -5.34
N MET A 815 -20.96 -2.58 -6.50
CA MET A 815 -20.63 -1.15 -6.63
C MET A 815 -21.80 -0.22 -6.30
N TRP A 816 -23.04 -0.63 -6.55
CA TRP A 816 -24.21 0.12 -6.11
C TRP A 816 -24.25 0.25 -4.59
N SER A 817 -24.10 -0.88 -3.88
CA SER A 817 -24.17 -0.90 -2.41
C SER A 817 -23.07 -0.04 -1.77
N LEU A 818 -21.87 -0.06 -2.35
CA LEU A 818 -20.71 0.72 -1.90
C LEU A 818 -20.98 2.22 -1.93
N VAL A 819 -21.73 2.68 -2.91
CA VAL A 819 -22.04 4.10 -3.10
C VAL A 819 -23.27 4.53 -2.29
N ILE A 820 -24.30 3.68 -2.25
CA ILE A 820 -25.55 3.93 -1.52
C ILE A 820 -25.27 3.97 0.00
N LEU A 821 -24.39 3.10 0.49
CA LEU A 821 -24.03 2.99 1.91
C LEU A 821 -22.53 3.29 2.11
N PRO A 822 -22.14 4.57 2.02
CA PRO A 822 -20.74 4.94 1.87
C PRO A 822 -19.94 4.81 3.16
N ALA A 823 -20.53 4.77 4.35
CA ALA A 823 -19.75 4.80 5.60
C ALA A 823 -18.96 3.49 5.83
N PRO A 824 -17.67 3.53 6.23
CA PRO A 824 -16.85 2.32 6.36
C PRO A 824 -17.47 1.22 7.24
N ASN A 825 -18.13 1.61 8.33
CA ASN A 825 -18.78 0.72 9.29
C ASN A 825 -20.11 0.08 8.81
N MET A 826 -20.53 0.30 7.56
CA MET A 826 -21.77 -0.27 6.99
C MET A 826 -21.54 -1.57 6.20
N THR A 827 -20.47 -2.32 6.49
CA THR A 827 -20.08 -3.55 5.78
C THR A 827 -21.22 -4.56 5.65
N GLU A 828 -21.85 -4.94 6.76
CA GLU A 828 -22.94 -5.92 6.75
C GLU A 828 -24.12 -5.41 5.89
N LEU A 829 -24.48 -4.14 6.04
CA LEU A 829 -25.57 -3.52 5.30
C LEU A 829 -25.28 -3.50 3.79
N ARG A 830 -24.03 -3.24 3.38
CA ARG A 830 -23.61 -3.32 1.97
C ARG A 830 -23.73 -4.73 1.42
N THR A 831 -23.29 -5.74 2.18
CA THR A 831 -23.37 -7.13 1.74
C THR A 831 -24.83 -7.57 1.55
N GLU A 832 -25.73 -7.24 2.48
CA GLU A 832 -27.16 -7.56 2.35
C GLU A 832 -27.83 -6.81 1.21
N LEU A 833 -27.54 -5.52 1.06
CA LEU A 833 -28.06 -4.73 -0.05
C LEU A 833 -27.59 -5.27 -1.41
N THR A 834 -26.34 -5.75 -1.50
CA THR A 834 -25.81 -6.37 -2.72
C THR A 834 -26.61 -7.61 -3.12
N LYS A 835 -27.07 -8.42 -2.17
CA LYS A 835 -27.87 -9.61 -2.47
C LYS A 835 -29.20 -9.23 -3.12
N ALA A 836 -29.90 -8.24 -2.57
CA ALA A 836 -31.13 -7.73 -3.14
C ALA A 836 -30.91 -7.18 -4.56
N ILE A 837 -29.86 -6.37 -4.77
CA ILE A 837 -29.51 -5.84 -6.09
C ILE A 837 -29.19 -6.96 -7.09
N SER A 838 -28.50 -8.01 -6.64
CA SER A 838 -28.20 -9.18 -7.48
C SER A 838 -29.49 -9.84 -8.00
N PHE A 839 -30.51 -9.98 -7.16
CA PHE A 839 -31.80 -10.54 -7.59
C PHE A 839 -32.59 -9.61 -8.51
N ILE A 840 -32.48 -8.28 -8.36
CA ILE A 840 -33.11 -7.34 -9.30
C ILE A 840 -32.61 -7.62 -10.72
N TYR A 841 -31.28 -7.64 -10.93
CA TYR A 841 -30.69 -7.91 -12.25
C TYR A 841 -31.05 -9.29 -12.83
N ILE A 842 -31.11 -10.32 -11.98
CA ILE A 842 -31.40 -11.69 -12.46
C ILE A 842 -32.87 -11.86 -12.81
N ILE A 843 -33.77 -11.23 -12.06
CA ILE A 843 -35.20 -11.28 -12.35
C ILE A 843 -35.50 -10.45 -13.59
N ASP A 844 -34.89 -9.28 -13.74
CA ASP A 844 -34.91 -8.47 -14.98
C ASP A 844 -34.54 -9.33 -16.21
N ASP A 845 -33.39 -10.01 -16.18
CA ASP A 845 -32.96 -10.91 -17.27
C ASP A 845 -33.94 -12.07 -17.53
N ILE A 846 -34.62 -12.57 -16.49
CA ILE A 846 -35.64 -13.62 -16.64
C ILE A 846 -36.84 -13.07 -17.43
N PHE A 847 -37.29 -11.85 -17.15
CA PHE A 847 -38.44 -11.24 -17.80
C PHE A 847 -38.13 -10.78 -19.23
N ASP A 848 -36.93 -10.26 -19.47
CA ASP A 848 -36.62 -9.63 -20.76
C ASP A 848 -36.04 -10.59 -21.80
N VAL A 849 -35.32 -11.63 -21.36
CA VAL A 849 -34.53 -12.49 -22.27
C VAL A 849 -35.12 -13.90 -22.41
N TYR A 850 -35.67 -14.46 -21.33
CA TYR A 850 -35.91 -15.91 -21.25
C TYR A 850 -37.39 -16.33 -21.15
N GLY A 851 -38.15 -15.75 -20.22
CA GLY A 851 -39.44 -16.32 -19.84
C GLY A 851 -40.55 -16.11 -20.86
N SER A 852 -41.41 -17.13 -21.05
CA SER A 852 -42.66 -16.94 -21.78
C SER A 852 -43.67 -16.14 -20.95
N LEU A 853 -44.64 -15.48 -21.60
CA LEU A 853 -45.68 -14.74 -20.89
C LEU A 853 -46.45 -15.61 -19.86
N GLU A 854 -46.68 -16.88 -20.18
CA GLU A 854 -47.28 -17.86 -19.27
C GLU A 854 -46.37 -18.18 -18.08
N GLU A 855 -45.09 -18.44 -18.33
CA GLU A 855 -44.10 -18.74 -17.28
C GLU A 855 -43.90 -17.54 -16.34
N LEU A 856 -43.75 -16.33 -16.89
CA LEU A 856 -43.60 -15.09 -16.13
C LEU A 856 -44.87 -14.74 -15.35
N THR A 857 -46.06 -15.09 -15.86
CA THR A 857 -47.30 -14.96 -15.09
C THR A 857 -47.30 -15.89 -13.87
N LEU A 858 -46.87 -17.14 -14.03
CA LEU A 858 -46.72 -18.09 -12.91
C LEU A 858 -45.64 -17.65 -11.91
N PHE A 859 -44.52 -17.13 -12.39
CA PHE A 859 -43.44 -16.57 -11.58
C PHE A 859 -43.95 -15.39 -10.75
N THR A 860 -44.65 -14.45 -11.37
CA THR A 860 -45.21 -13.27 -10.71
C THR A 860 -46.28 -13.67 -9.70
N GLU A 861 -47.12 -14.66 -10.00
CA GLU A 861 -48.12 -15.18 -9.06
C GLU A 861 -47.49 -15.81 -7.81
N ALA A 862 -46.37 -16.52 -7.98
CA ALA A 862 -45.59 -17.05 -6.86
C ALA A 862 -45.14 -15.95 -5.90
N VAL A 863 -44.47 -14.92 -6.45
CA VAL A 863 -43.97 -13.77 -5.71
C VAL A 863 -45.11 -13.01 -5.04
N ASN A 864 -46.22 -12.79 -5.76
CA ASN A 864 -47.41 -12.12 -5.20
C ASN A 864 -47.99 -12.85 -3.99
N ARG A 865 -48.00 -14.18 -4.00
CA ARG A 865 -48.46 -15.01 -2.88
C ARG A 865 -47.40 -15.16 -1.79
N TRP A 866 -46.16 -14.82 -2.11
CA TRP A 866 -44.98 -15.17 -1.34
C TRP A 866 -44.98 -16.66 -0.95
N ASP A 867 -45.24 -17.54 -1.93
CA ASP A 867 -45.13 -19.01 -1.78
C ASP A 867 -44.57 -19.68 -3.06
N TYR A 868 -43.43 -20.38 -2.94
CA TYR A 868 -42.79 -21.10 -4.05
C TYR A 868 -43.04 -22.62 -4.07
N THR A 869 -43.75 -23.18 -3.08
CA THR A 869 -43.78 -24.63 -2.83
C THR A 869 -44.69 -25.44 -3.77
N ASN A 870 -45.63 -24.80 -4.47
CA ASN A 870 -46.69 -25.48 -5.23
C ASN A 870 -46.86 -25.00 -6.69
N ILE A 871 -45.83 -24.45 -7.31
CA ILE A 871 -45.94 -23.93 -8.69
C ILE A 871 -45.58 -25.02 -9.69
N LYS A 872 -46.61 -25.60 -10.33
CA LYS A 872 -46.42 -26.55 -11.43
C LYS A 872 -46.28 -25.79 -12.74
N GLY A 873 -45.27 -26.14 -13.53
CA GLY A 873 -45.08 -25.58 -14.88
C GLY A 873 -44.03 -24.49 -15.01
N LEU A 874 -43.37 -24.07 -13.91
CA LEU A 874 -42.18 -23.22 -14.01
C LEU A 874 -40.94 -24.05 -14.41
N PRO A 875 -40.07 -23.52 -15.27
CA PRO A 875 -38.77 -24.11 -15.53
C PRO A 875 -37.92 -24.25 -14.25
N ASP A 876 -37.12 -25.33 -14.16
CA ASP A 876 -36.28 -25.62 -12.99
C ASP A 876 -35.39 -24.44 -12.58
N CYS A 877 -34.83 -23.71 -13.56
CA CYS A 877 -33.97 -22.55 -13.31
C CYS A 877 -34.73 -21.38 -12.63
N MET A 878 -35.97 -21.12 -13.04
CA MET A 878 -36.83 -20.09 -12.44
C MET A 878 -37.27 -20.50 -11.03
N SER A 879 -37.61 -21.78 -10.81
CA SER A 879 -37.94 -22.30 -9.48
C SER A 879 -36.76 -22.20 -8.52
N MET A 880 -35.54 -22.46 -8.98
CA MET A 880 -34.33 -22.24 -8.18
C MET A 880 -34.12 -20.77 -7.83
N CYS A 881 -34.35 -19.86 -8.78
CA CYS A 881 -34.26 -18.41 -8.53
C CYS A 881 -35.27 -17.96 -7.47
N LEU A 882 -36.54 -18.37 -7.57
CA LEU A 882 -37.56 -18.07 -6.56
C LEU A 882 -37.16 -18.60 -5.19
N LYS A 883 -36.74 -19.87 -5.11
CA LYS A 883 -36.29 -20.44 -3.84
C LYS A 883 -35.14 -19.61 -3.23
N ALA A 884 -34.14 -19.27 -4.03
CA ALA A 884 -33.00 -18.48 -3.57
C ALA A 884 -33.40 -17.07 -3.10
N LEU A 885 -34.35 -16.42 -3.79
CA LEU A 885 -34.90 -15.12 -3.38
C LEU A 885 -35.56 -15.22 -1.99
N TYR A 886 -36.40 -16.23 -1.78
CA TYR A 886 -37.13 -16.43 -0.53
C TYR A 886 -36.23 -16.81 0.62
N ASP A 887 -35.23 -17.66 0.37
CA ASP A 887 -34.24 -18.04 1.38
C ASP A 887 -33.35 -16.82 1.75
N THR A 888 -33.28 -15.80 0.90
CA THR A 888 -32.48 -14.59 1.14
C THR A 888 -33.26 -13.48 1.85
N THR A 889 -34.52 -13.26 1.51
CA THR A 889 -35.33 -12.15 2.07
C THR A 889 -36.77 -12.56 2.30
N ASP A 890 -37.41 -11.99 3.32
CA ASP A 890 -38.84 -12.18 3.63
C ASP A 890 -39.56 -10.85 3.97
N SER A 891 -38.85 -9.92 4.63
CA SER A 891 -39.42 -8.70 5.22
C SER A 891 -39.96 -7.67 4.23
N ILE A 892 -39.62 -7.78 2.93
CA ILE A 892 -39.95 -6.78 1.89
C ILE A 892 -40.70 -7.41 0.70
N SER A 893 -41.40 -8.52 0.92
CA SER A 893 -42.13 -9.29 -0.10
C SER A 893 -43.05 -8.45 -0.98
N ALA A 894 -43.77 -7.48 -0.40
CA ALA A 894 -44.66 -6.59 -1.13
C ALA A 894 -43.95 -5.78 -2.24
N LYS A 895 -42.69 -5.37 -2.02
CA LYS A 895 -41.93 -4.59 -3.00
C LYS A 895 -41.35 -5.44 -4.12
N TRP A 896 -41.02 -6.70 -3.83
CA TRP A 896 -40.71 -7.68 -4.87
C TRP A 896 -41.92 -8.01 -5.74
N ALA A 897 -43.11 -8.12 -5.13
CA ALA A 897 -44.35 -8.28 -5.84
C ALA A 897 -44.64 -7.08 -6.76
N GLU A 898 -44.51 -5.84 -6.27
CA GLU A 898 -44.64 -4.63 -7.10
C GLU A 898 -43.68 -4.65 -8.30
N LEU A 899 -42.41 -4.98 -8.09
CA LEU A 899 -41.40 -5.08 -9.15
C LEU A 899 -41.77 -6.14 -10.22
N CYS A 900 -42.11 -7.37 -9.80
CA CYS A 900 -42.46 -8.43 -10.75
C CYS A 900 -43.74 -8.12 -11.53
N ASN A 901 -44.73 -7.45 -10.91
CA ASN A 901 -45.92 -7.00 -11.64
C ASN A 901 -45.61 -5.91 -12.67
N ALA A 902 -44.65 -5.02 -12.37
CA ALA A 902 -44.21 -3.99 -13.30
C ALA A 902 -43.48 -4.58 -14.51
N PHE A 903 -42.56 -5.53 -14.29
CA PHE A 903 -41.93 -6.28 -15.38
C PHE A 903 -42.95 -7.08 -16.21
N LEU A 904 -43.92 -7.73 -15.57
CA LEU A 904 -44.98 -8.44 -16.28
C LEU A 904 -45.85 -7.50 -17.14
N LEU A 905 -46.03 -6.26 -16.70
CA LEU A 905 -46.78 -5.26 -17.46
C LEU A 905 -46.02 -4.82 -18.71
N GLU A 906 -44.71 -4.56 -18.59
CA GLU A 906 -43.83 -4.27 -19.74
C GLU A 906 -43.87 -5.41 -20.75
N MET A 907 -43.65 -6.65 -20.29
CA MET A 907 -43.72 -7.82 -21.17
C MET A 907 -45.07 -7.93 -21.88
N ARG A 908 -46.19 -7.62 -21.22
CA ARG A 908 -47.52 -7.60 -21.87
C ARG A 908 -47.66 -6.52 -22.93
N TRP A 909 -47.12 -5.33 -22.67
CA TRP A 909 -47.13 -4.25 -23.66
C TRP A 909 -46.40 -4.66 -24.93
N PHE A 910 -45.13 -5.05 -24.80
CA PHE A 910 -44.28 -5.22 -25.97
C PHE A 910 -44.50 -6.54 -26.71
N SER A 911 -44.81 -7.63 -25.99
CA SER A 911 -45.19 -8.92 -26.62
C SER A 911 -46.44 -8.82 -27.49
N LEU A 912 -47.34 -7.87 -27.20
CA LEU A 912 -48.56 -7.60 -27.96
C LEU A 912 -48.40 -6.45 -28.97
N GLY A 913 -47.21 -5.85 -29.09
CA GLY A 913 -46.95 -4.67 -29.93
C GLY A 913 -47.70 -3.41 -29.51
N TYR A 914 -48.11 -3.33 -28.24
CA TYR A 914 -48.74 -2.15 -27.66
C TYR A 914 -47.67 -1.19 -27.12
N LEU A 915 -47.67 0.05 -27.63
CA LEU A 915 -46.82 1.13 -27.11
C LEU A 915 -47.66 1.99 -26.15
N PRO A 916 -47.34 2.02 -24.84
CA PRO A 916 -48.03 2.87 -23.88
C PRO A 916 -47.76 4.35 -24.15
N THR A 917 -48.55 5.22 -23.50
CA THR A 917 -48.23 6.66 -23.46
C THR A 917 -46.93 6.90 -22.68
N THR A 918 -46.25 8.02 -22.92
CA THR A 918 -45.02 8.38 -22.20
C THR A 918 -45.23 8.48 -20.68
N GLU A 919 -46.42 8.90 -20.25
CA GLU A 919 -46.80 8.96 -18.84
C GLU A 919 -47.01 7.57 -18.24
N GLU A 920 -47.78 6.69 -18.90
CA GLU A 920 -47.97 5.30 -18.46
C GLU A 920 -46.65 4.52 -18.42
N TYR A 921 -45.82 4.67 -19.46
CA TYR A 921 -44.50 4.05 -19.52
C TYR A 921 -43.65 4.50 -18.33
N LEU A 922 -43.55 5.80 -18.09
CA LEU A 922 -42.68 6.32 -17.03
C LEU A 922 -43.17 5.94 -15.63
N GLU A 923 -44.48 5.93 -15.38
CA GLU A 923 -45.03 5.48 -14.10
C GLU A 923 -44.68 4.02 -13.80
N ASN A 924 -44.76 3.13 -14.79
CA ASN A 924 -44.33 1.75 -14.63
C ASN A 924 -42.79 1.64 -14.56
N GLY A 925 -42.10 2.36 -15.44
CA GLY A 925 -40.64 2.41 -15.58
C GLY A 925 -39.92 2.77 -14.28
N LYS A 926 -40.51 3.68 -13.49
CA LYS A 926 -40.01 3.98 -12.14
C LYS A 926 -40.06 2.77 -11.21
N ILE A 927 -41.07 1.91 -11.34
CA ILE A 927 -41.22 0.68 -10.54
C ILE A 927 -40.29 -0.42 -11.06
N SER A 928 -40.31 -0.69 -12.36
CA SER A 928 -39.47 -1.71 -13.03
C SER A 928 -37.97 -1.41 -12.93
N SER A 929 -37.57 -0.16 -12.71
CA SER A 929 -36.16 0.20 -12.41
C SER A 929 -35.55 -0.52 -11.18
N GLY A 930 -36.36 -1.14 -10.32
CA GLY A 930 -35.91 -1.83 -9.10
C GLY A 930 -35.54 -0.89 -7.95
N VAL A 931 -35.55 0.43 -8.14
CA VAL A 931 -35.17 1.42 -7.11
C VAL A 931 -36.06 1.34 -5.86
N TYR A 932 -37.34 0.97 -6.00
CA TYR A 932 -38.23 0.79 -4.85
C TYR A 932 -37.93 -0.47 -4.00
N VAL A 933 -37.30 -1.49 -4.59
CA VAL A 933 -36.78 -2.63 -3.82
C VAL A 933 -35.52 -2.22 -3.07
N VAL A 934 -34.62 -1.46 -3.70
CA VAL A 934 -33.45 -0.86 -3.04
C VAL A 934 -33.87 0.02 -1.88
N TYR A 935 -34.90 0.85 -2.06
CA TYR A 935 -35.55 1.65 -1.02
C TYR A 935 -35.99 0.83 0.18
N ALA A 936 -36.76 -0.23 -0.04
CA ALA A 936 -37.28 -1.04 1.05
C ALA A 936 -36.15 -1.70 1.86
N ASN A 937 -35.08 -2.13 1.18
CA ASN A 937 -33.88 -2.68 1.81
C ASN A 937 -33.16 -1.60 2.63
N VAL A 938 -32.80 -0.47 2.04
CA VAL A 938 -32.07 0.61 2.73
C VAL A 938 -32.87 1.14 3.92
N PHE A 939 -34.18 1.28 3.77
CA PHE A 939 -35.08 1.72 4.85
C PHE A 939 -35.07 0.74 6.02
N SER A 940 -35.07 -0.56 5.73
CA SER A 940 -35.01 -1.61 6.75
C SER A 940 -33.63 -1.70 7.40
N LEU A 941 -32.57 -1.67 6.60
CA LEU A 941 -31.18 -1.79 7.02
C LEU A 941 -30.72 -0.60 7.90
N LEU A 942 -31.19 0.61 7.61
CA LEU A 942 -30.91 1.80 8.42
C LEU A 942 -31.83 1.93 9.64
N GLY A 943 -32.77 1.00 9.86
CA GLY A 943 -33.63 0.98 11.03
C GLY A 943 -34.75 2.03 11.02
N GLU A 944 -35.08 2.62 9.87
CA GLU A 944 -36.11 3.65 9.74
C GLU A 944 -37.51 3.13 10.14
N ALA A 945 -37.73 1.82 10.03
CA ALA A 945 -38.98 1.16 10.40
C ALA A 945 -39.25 1.13 11.93
N VAL A 946 -38.23 1.31 12.77
CA VAL A 946 -38.37 1.30 14.25
C VAL A 946 -39.01 2.60 14.75
N ASN A 947 -38.95 3.68 13.97
CA ASN A 947 -39.59 4.95 14.30
C ASN A 947 -41.08 4.92 13.91
N HIS A 948 -41.99 4.95 14.89
CA HIS A 948 -43.45 4.93 14.65
C HIS A 948 -43.99 6.09 13.75
N ARG A 949 -43.19 7.12 13.45
CA ARG A 949 -43.56 8.23 12.55
C ARG A 949 -43.26 7.93 11.07
N SER A 950 -42.45 6.92 10.77
CA SER A 950 -41.95 6.59 9.42
C SER A 950 -42.57 5.32 8.83
N THR A 951 -43.32 4.52 9.59
CA THR A 951 -43.98 3.28 9.10
C THR A 951 -45.00 3.51 7.98
N ASN A 952 -45.64 4.69 7.91
CA ASN A 952 -46.54 5.06 6.81
C ASN A 952 -45.79 5.42 5.50
N LEU A 953 -44.47 5.64 5.57
CA LEU A 953 -43.63 6.00 4.42
C LEU A 953 -43.13 4.76 3.67
N PHE A 954 -42.96 3.64 4.37
CA PHE A 954 -42.50 2.38 3.76
C PHE A 954 -43.43 1.90 2.62
N ASN A 955 -44.73 2.12 2.78
CA ASN A 955 -45.75 1.73 1.80
C ASN A 955 -46.06 2.81 0.75
N SER A 956 -45.48 4.01 0.85
CA SER A 956 -45.72 5.09 -0.12
C SER A 956 -44.50 5.32 -1.01
N HIS A 957 -44.74 5.71 -2.26
CA HIS A 957 -43.69 6.12 -3.19
C HIS A 957 -43.19 7.52 -2.80
N HIS A 958 -42.25 7.58 -1.85
CA HIS A 958 -41.67 8.84 -1.40
C HIS A 958 -41.03 9.59 -2.58
N SER A 959 -41.23 10.91 -2.65
CA SER A 959 -40.76 11.76 -3.77
C SER A 959 -39.26 11.68 -4.02
N ILE A 960 -38.45 11.56 -2.97
CA ILE A 960 -36.99 11.32 -3.08
C ILE A 960 -36.65 10.05 -3.89
N VAL A 961 -37.41 8.98 -3.65
CA VAL A 961 -37.23 7.67 -4.31
C VAL A 961 -37.75 7.73 -5.72
N SER A 962 -38.94 8.33 -5.90
CA SER A 962 -39.52 8.54 -7.23
C SER A 962 -38.59 9.36 -8.13
N SER A 963 -37.94 10.40 -7.59
CA SER A 963 -37.01 11.23 -8.36
C SER A 963 -35.77 10.43 -8.77
N ALA A 964 -35.20 9.63 -7.85
CA ALA A 964 -34.06 8.78 -8.16
C ALA A 964 -34.40 7.66 -9.17
N ALA A 965 -35.60 7.08 -9.07
CA ALA A 965 -36.12 6.08 -10.00
C ALA A 965 -36.36 6.67 -11.39
N GLU A 966 -36.92 7.88 -11.46
CA GLU A 966 -37.11 8.62 -12.71
C GLU A 966 -35.79 8.94 -13.39
N ILE A 967 -34.79 9.41 -12.63
CA ILE A 967 -33.43 9.62 -13.16
C ILE A 967 -32.85 8.31 -13.70
N LEU A 968 -33.03 7.19 -12.99
CA LEU A 968 -32.47 5.90 -13.41
C LEU A 968 -33.10 5.42 -14.71
N ARG A 969 -34.43 5.32 -14.74
CA ARG A 969 -35.18 4.84 -15.91
C ARG A 969 -34.87 5.69 -17.15
N LEU A 970 -34.95 7.02 -17.02
CA LEU A 970 -34.70 7.93 -18.14
C LEU A 970 -33.24 7.89 -18.62
N TRP A 971 -32.27 7.69 -17.72
CA TRP A 971 -30.86 7.58 -18.12
C TRP A 971 -30.56 6.24 -18.79
N ASP A 972 -31.20 5.17 -18.33
CA ASP A 972 -31.13 3.85 -18.96
C ASP A 972 -31.72 3.90 -20.38
N ASP A 973 -32.86 4.60 -20.57
CA ASP A 973 -33.50 4.83 -21.87
C ASP A 973 -32.70 5.71 -22.85
N LEU A 974 -31.73 6.49 -22.36
CA LEU A 974 -30.76 7.21 -23.21
C LEU A 974 -29.65 6.28 -23.72
N GLY A 975 -29.47 5.13 -23.08
CA GLY A 975 -28.49 4.13 -23.45
C GLY A 975 -28.77 3.54 -24.83
N THR A 976 -27.71 3.26 -25.58
CA THR A 976 -27.80 2.48 -26.84
C THR A 976 -27.46 1.01 -26.59
N SER A 977 -27.73 0.54 -25.36
CA SER A 977 -27.06 -0.63 -24.82
C SER A 977 -27.55 -1.94 -25.47
N LYS A 978 -26.63 -2.78 -25.94
CA LYS A 978 -26.88 -4.16 -26.39
C LYS A 978 -26.43 -5.20 -25.36
N ASP A 979 -26.01 -4.75 -24.17
CA ASP A 979 -25.45 -5.59 -23.09
C ASP A 979 -26.48 -6.58 -22.51
N GLU A 980 -27.74 -6.48 -22.92
CA GLU A 980 -28.85 -7.25 -22.36
C GLU A 980 -29.18 -8.53 -23.16
N ASN A 981 -28.42 -8.85 -24.22
CA ASN A 981 -28.81 -9.90 -25.20
C ASN A 981 -30.23 -9.73 -25.76
N GLN A 982 -30.84 -8.57 -25.58
CA GLN A 982 -32.17 -8.25 -26.07
C GLN A 982 -32.07 -7.85 -27.54
N ASP A 983 -32.93 -8.42 -28.38
CA ASP A 983 -33.08 -8.05 -29.79
C ASP A 983 -33.86 -6.71 -29.97
N GLY A 984 -33.93 -5.87 -28.92
CA GLY A 984 -34.60 -4.56 -28.90
C GLY A 984 -36.13 -4.62 -28.87
N TYR A 985 -36.69 -5.56 -28.11
CA TYR A 985 -38.13 -5.82 -28.00
C TYR A 985 -38.76 -5.39 -26.66
N ASP A 986 -37.98 -4.75 -25.79
CA ASP A 986 -38.31 -4.32 -24.42
C ASP A 986 -38.81 -2.87 -24.33
N GLY A 987 -38.61 -2.07 -25.39
CA GLY A 987 -39.20 -0.74 -25.58
C GLY A 987 -38.64 0.36 -24.66
N SER A 988 -38.52 1.58 -25.18
CA SER A 988 -37.95 2.72 -24.45
C SER A 988 -38.87 3.92 -24.35
N PHE A 989 -38.60 4.82 -23.40
CA PHE A 989 -39.29 6.11 -23.34
C PHE A 989 -39.17 6.89 -24.66
N ILE A 990 -38.02 6.80 -25.35
CA ILE A 990 -37.79 7.44 -26.66
C ILE A 990 -38.78 6.92 -27.70
N GLU A 991 -39.00 5.60 -27.75
CA GLU A 991 -39.96 4.98 -28.68
C GLU A 991 -41.41 5.38 -28.36
N CYS A 992 -41.80 5.35 -27.08
CA CYS A 992 -43.10 5.82 -26.62
C CYS A 992 -43.34 7.30 -26.98
N TYR A 993 -42.33 8.16 -26.81
CA TYR A 993 -42.38 9.57 -27.14
C TYR A 993 -42.58 9.79 -28.64
N MET A 994 -41.79 9.12 -29.47
CA MET A 994 -41.90 9.24 -30.93
C MET A 994 -43.24 8.72 -31.47
N ASN A 995 -43.80 7.68 -30.83
CA ASN A 995 -45.12 7.17 -31.17
C ASN A 995 -46.26 8.12 -30.78
N GLN A 996 -46.20 8.70 -29.58
CA GLN A 996 -47.21 9.63 -29.06
C GLN A 996 -47.18 10.97 -29.80
N TYR A 997 -45.99 11.51 -30.06
CA TYR A 997 -45.77 12.78 -30.75
C TYR A 997 -45.32 12.57 -32.19
N LYS A 998 -46.22 12.01 -33.01
CA LYS A 998 -45.95 11.69 -34.42
C LYS A 998 -45.34 12.87 -35.19
N GLY A 999 -44.14 12.68 -35.73
CA GLY A 999 -43.37 13.70 -36.46
C GLY A 999 -42.20 14.30 -35.69
N SER A 1000 -42.02 13.94 -34.41
CA SER A 1000 -40.85 14.29 -33.60
C SER A 1000 -39.61 13.50 -34.05
N SER A 1001 -38.43 14.10 -33.95
CA SER A 1001 -37.16 13.43 -34.25
C SER A 1001 -36.59 12.74 -33.01
N ALA A 1002 -35.67 11.80 -33.20
CA ALA A 1002 -34.96 11.18 -32.09
C ALA A 1002 -34.23 12.23 -31.24
N GLU A 1003 -33.61 13.24 -31.86
CA GLU A 1003 -32.93 14.34 -31.15
C GLU A 1003 -33.89 15.10 -30.23
N SER A 1004 -35.10 15.43 -30.71
CA SER A 1004 -36.10 16.11 -29.87
C SER A 1004 -36.56 15.27 -28.68
N ALA A 1005 -36.61 13.94 -28.84
CA ALA A 1005 -36.91 13.03 -27.74
C ALA A 1005 -35.75 12.98 -26.71
N HIS A 1006 -34.49 12.93 -27.18
CA HIS A 1006 -33.31 12.99 -26.30
C HIS A 1006 -33.23 14.30 -25.52
N GLU A 1007 -33.49 15.44 -26.18
CA GLU A 1007 -33.56 16.75 -25.51
C GLU A 1007 -34.66 16.77 -24.43
N CYS A 1008 -35.84 16.22 -24.73
CA CYS A 1008 -36.92 16.08 -23.75
C CYS A 1008 -36.49 15.24 -22.54
N VAL A 1009 -35.85 14.09 -22.76
CA VAL A 1009 -35.37 13.21 -21.69
C VAL A 1009 -34.32 13.91 -20.82
N HIS A 1010 -33.37 14.64 -21.42
CA HIS A 1010 -32.40 15.43 -20.66
C HIS A 1010 -33.05 16.52 -19.79
N LEU A 1011 -34.10 17.18 -20.28
CA LEU A 1011 -34.88 18.14 -19.50
C LEU A 1011 -35.60 17.47 -18.32
N MET A 1012 -36.23 16.31 -18.56
CA MET A 1012 -36.91 15.54 -17.52
C MET A 1012 -35.93 15.06 -16.44
N ILE A 1013 -34.76 14.57 -16.82
CA ILE A 1013 -33.68 14.22 -15.87
C ILE A 1013 -33.27 15.45 -15.03
N SER A 1014 -33.11 16.62 -15.68
CA SER A 1014 -32.79 17.86 -14.99
C SER A 1014 -33.87 18.25 -13.96
N ASP A 1015 -35.14 18.12 -14.32
CA ASP A 1015 -36.27 18.41 -13.43
C ASP A 1015 -36.37 17.40 -12.28
N ALA A 1016 -36.14 16.11 -12.54
CA ALA A 1016 -36.06 15.07 -11.52
C ALA A 1016 -34.91 15.33 -10.52
N TRP A 1017 -33.75 15.82 -10.98
CA TRP A 1017 -32.66 16.28 -10.11
C TRP A 1017 -33.08 17.46 -9.22
N LYS A 1018 -33.84 18.43 -9.75
CA LYS A 1018 -34.37 19.54 -8.96
C LYS A 1018 -35.31 19.04 -7.87
N CYS A 1019 -36.22 18.12 -8.22
CA CYS A 1019 -37.12 17.47 -7.27
C CYS A 1019 -36.35 16.73 -6.17
N LEU A 1020 -35.32 15.96 -6.55
CA LEU A 1020 -34.44 15.27 -5.61
C LEU A 1020 -33.73 16.25 -4.65
N ASN A 1021 -33.19 17.35 -5.17
CA ASN A 1021 -32.55 18.40 -4.38
C ASN A 1021 -33.52 19.03 -3.37
N LYS A 1022 -34.76 19.32 -3.79
CA LYS A 1022 -35.80 19.87 -2.92
C LYS A 1022 -36.10 18.93 -1.75
N GLU A 1023 -36.14 17.63 -1.98
CA GLU A 1023 -36.37 16.63 -0.92
C GLU A 1023 -35.16 16.47 0.01
N CYS A 1024 -33.95 16.62 -0.51
CA CYS A 1024 -32.76 16.66 0.34
C CYS A 1024 -32.84 17.83 1.34
N LEU A 1025 -33.35 18.98 0.90
CA LEU A 1025 -33.55 20.20 1.71
C LEU A 1025 -34.83 20.19 2.56
N SER A 1026 -35.75 19.23 2.37
CA SER A 1026 -37.04 19.22 3.05
C SER A 1026 -36.91 18.76 4.51
N HIS A 1027 -37.72 19.31 5.41
CA HIS A 1027 -37.80 18.81 6.79
C HIS A 1027 -38.67 17.54 6.79
N SER A 1028 -38.05 16.39 6.50
CA SER A 1028 -38.70 15.08 6.44
C SER A 1028 -38.38 14.26 7.71
N PRO A 1029 -39.28 13.37 8.16
CA PRO A 1029 -38.98 12.41 9.24
C PRO A 1029 -37.93 11.35 8.88
N ILE A 1030 -37.50 11.28 7.62
CA ILE A 1030 -36.45 10.39 7.12
C ILE A 1030 -35.06 10.94 7.49
N SER A 1031 -34.13 10.06 7.89
CA SER A 1031 -32.77 10.45 8.30
C SER A 1031 -31.94 11.11 7.19
N ALA A 1032 -30.89 11.82 7.59
CA ALA A 1032 -29.94 12.41 6.65
C ALA A 1032 -29.17 11.34 5.87
N GLU A 1033 -28.81 10.24 6.54
CA GLU A 1033 -28.15 9.07 5.98
C GLU A 1033 -28.97 8.47 4.83
N PHE A 1034 -30.28 8.34 5.05
CA PHE A 1034 -31.19 7.84 4.03
C PHE A 1034 -31.28 8.77 2.81
N LYS A 1035 -31.35 10.08 3.03
CA LYS A 1035 -31.36 11.06 1.92
C LYS A 1035 -30.05 10.99 1.13
N VAL A 1036 -28.92 10.88 1.81
CA VAL A 1036 -27.60 10.71 1.18
C VAL A 1036 -27.53 9.43 0.37
N ALA A 1037 -28.13 8.34 0.85
CA ALA A 1037 -28.18 7.06 0.12
C ALA A 1037 -28.86 7.20 -1.26
N PHE A 1038 -30.00 7.88 -1.32
CA PHE A 1038 -30.73 8.12 -2.58
C PHE A 1038 -30.10 9.18 -3.48
N LEU A 1039 -29.48 10.21 -2.87
CA LEU A 1039 -28.65 11.15 -3.61
C LEU A 1039 -27.46 10.45 -4.27
N ASN A 1040 -26.79 9.55 -3.55
CA ASN A 1040 -25.66 8.78 -4.05
C ASN A 1040 -26.09 7.73 -5.09
N LEU A 1041 -27.26 7.10 -4.94
CA LEU A 1041 -27.86 6.28 -5.99
C LEU A 1041 -27.99 7.09 -7.27
N ALA A 1042 -28.57 8.30 -7.19
CA ALA A 1042 -28.73 9.16 -8.36
C ALA A 1042 -27.39 9.55 -9.01
N ARG A 1043 -26.36 9.83 -8.19
CA ARG A 1043 -24.99 10.14 -8.65
C ARG A 1043 -24.30 8.96 -9.34
N MET A 1044 -24.68 7.72 -9.03
CA MET A 1044 -24.07 6.51 -9.60
C MET A 1044 -24.60 6.16 -10.99
N ILE A 1045 -25.83 6.58 -11.31
CA ILE A 1045 -26.53 6.25 -12.56
C ILE A 1045 -25.68 6.57 -13.81
N PRO A 1046 -25.08 7.77 -13.98
CA PRO A 1046 -24.26 8.06 -15.16
C PRO A 1046 -22.99 7.20 -15.26
N ILE A 1047 -22.51 6.61 -14.16
CA ILE A 1047 -21.35 5.70 -14.19
C ILE A 1047 -21.78 4.29 -14.59
N MET A 1048 -23.01 3.90 -14.25
CA MET A 1048 -23.57 2.57 -14.50
C MET A 1048 -24.18 2.40 -15.88
N TYR A 1049 -24.66 3.49 -16.51
CA TYR A 1049 -25.45 3.45 -17.74
C TYR A 1049 -24.88 4.26 -18.91
N ASN A 1050 -23.69 4.87 -18.77
CA ASN A 1050 -23.04 5.61 -19.87
C ASN A 1050 -22.08 4.72 -20.67
N TYR A 1051 -22.64 3.88 -21.53
CA TYR A 1051 -21.90 2.94 -22.38
C TYR A 1051 -21.12 3.66 -23.50
N ASP A 1052 -19.90 3.16 -23.80
CA ASP A 1052 -19.12 3.61 -24.96
C ASP A 1052 -19.65 2.98 -26.27
N GLU A 1053 -19.13 3.41 -27.42
CA GLU A 1053 -19.50 2.88 -28.74
C GLU A 1053 -19.29 1.35 -28.86
N ASN A 1054 -18.46 0.76 -28.00
CA ASN A 1054 -18.19 -0.67 -27.94
C ASN A 1054 -18.99 -1.40 -26.85
N GLN A 1055 -20.05 -0.77 -26.31
CA GLN A 1055 -20.92 -1.37 -25.29
C GLN A 1055 -20.21 -1.68 -23.98
N ARG A 1056 -19.19 -0.88 -23.62
CA ARG A 1056 -18.45 -1.01 -22.35
C ARG A 1056 -18.71 0.17 -21.43
N LEU A 1057 -18.44 -0.04 -20.14
CA LEU A 1057 -18.49 1.00 -19.11
C LEU A 1057 -17.07 1.33 -18.62
N PRO A 1058 -16.23 2.03 -19.41
CA PRO A 1058 -14.83 2.25 -19.09
C PRO A 1058 -14.63 2.99 -17.76
N SER A 1059 -15.54 3.91 -17.42
CA SER A 1059 -15.53 4.59 -16.11
C SER A 1059 -15.76 3.58 -14.98
N LEU A 1060 -16.80 2.75 -15.05
CA LEU A 1060 -17.09 1.75 -14.04
C LEU A 1060 -15.98 0.70 -13.92
N GLU A 1061 -15.49 0.17 -15.04
CA GLU A 1061 -14.38 -0.79 -15.04
C GLU A 1061 -13.13 -0.23 -14.37
N LYS A 1062 -12.83 1.05 -14.59
CA LYS A 1062 -11.70 1.73 -13.94
C LYS A 1062 -11.90 1.78 -12.43
N HIS A 1063 -13.09 2.14 -11.96
CA HIS A 1063 -13.40 2.17 -10.52
C HIS A 1063 -13.38 0.77 -9.90
N MET A 1064 -14.01 -0.21 -10.55
CA MET A 1064 -13.99 -1.61 -10.10
C MET A 1064 -12.57 -2.14 -10.00
N LYS A 1065 -11.72 -1.91 -11.03
CA LYS A 1065 -10.30 -2.29 -10.97
C LYS A 1065 -9.60 -1.61 -9.79
N SER A 1066 -9.88 -0.35 -9.52
CA SER A 1066 -9.26 0.39 -8.42
C SER A 1066 -9.72 -0.05 -7.03
N VAL A 1067 -10.96 -0.54 -6.89
CA VAL A 1067 -11.46 -1.16 -5.66
C VAL A 1067 -10.90 -2.60 -5.51
N LEU A 1068 -10.71 -3.31 -6.62
CA LEU A 1068 -10.35 -4.74 -6.66
C LEU A 1068 -8.85 -5.05 -6.83
N HIS A 1069 -8.01 -4.12 -7.30
CA HIS A 1069 -6.57 -4.38 -7.50
C HIS A 1069 -5.78 -4.27 -6.21
N VAL A 1070 -4.96 -5.29 -5.98
CA VAL A 1070 -3.83 -5.35 -5.04
C VAL A 1070 -2.68 -4.51 -5.62
N GLN A 1071 -2.19 -3.51 -4.87
CA GLN A 1071 -0.87 -2.91 -5.11
C GLN A 1071 0.22 -3.76 -4.47
#